data_AF-A0A849SPY2-F1
#
_entry.id   AF-A0A849SPY2-F1
#
_cell.length_a   1.000
_cell.length_b   1.000
_cell.length_c   1.000
_cell.angle_alpha   90.00
_cell.angle_beta   90.00
_cell.angle_gamma   90.00
#
_symmetry.space_group_name_H-M   'P 1'
#
loop_
_entity.id
_entity.type
_entity.pdbx_description
1 polymer ?
#
loop_
_entity_poly.entity_id
_entity_poly.type
_entity_poly.pdbx_seq_one_letter_code
_entity_poly.pdbx_strand_id
1 'polypeptide(L)'
;MFSKLSVGQRLAGMLGLAIIVATALTGWGLYGLSASRDSLKSVYEDRLLAEAGLRDIAENLLKARTHINGAFVDAEIVLNTDKKPAHALKAGVAAEEVKYLEEKIATIHKLWGDFIATNLTPEEKTLAAKFAESNGKFEAEILLPSIEQLGANNYDGLRKVAEKTEAAYILAEKDLDALVKLQLDVADDEYKAAAARYENTRLVSMAVLAVAIAILLMIGFSLIRFIARALGAEPDQINTAATRIAAGDLGFAIALKADDRSSAMAALSGLQNNVKLLVADAGMLSQAAVDGRLATRADANQHQGDFRNIVEGVNATLDAVIKPLNVAANYVDRISKGDIPAKITDTYNGDFNTIKNNLNTCIDAVNSLVAEAKNLEKAAIEGRLATRADASQYQGDFRKVVEGVNNCLDAVIGPLNVAADYVDKFANGIIPPAISDQYHGDFNVIKDNLNSCVHALNSLVADANLLSQAAAEGKLSTRADASKHWGDYRKVVEGVNATLDYVIGPLNVAADYVEHISKGNIPVRITDNYNGDFNTIKNNLNQCIDAVNRLVSDANMLAQAADEGRITTRADASQHQGDFRKVVEGVNATLETIVEPIIAVKNAVETINTAAGEISSGNSDLSSRTEQQASSLEETAASMEELASTVKQNADNAKQANQLALTASDVAVRGGEVVAEVVSTMSAINTSAKKIEDIISVIDGIAFQTNILALNAAVEAARAGEQGRGFAVVAGEVRNLAQRSASAAKEIKELITDSVSKTTEGTRQVENAGNTMQEVVTSVKRVADIISEIAAASVEQSTGINQVNTAVTSMDEATQQNAALVEQAAAAAESLVEQANALSDVVSVFKLEGEGSQNRRASKSPMRSASTGSGHASHKPALKVVATPVAVVKNGTNDGDWEEF
;
A
#
# COMPACT_ATOMS: atom_id res chain seq x y z
N MET A 1 14.06 -30.71 3.48
CA MET A 1 12.74 -30.09 3.75
C MET A 1 12.76 -28.57 3.54
N PHE A 2 13.80 -27.85 4.00
CA PHE A 2 13.89 -26.39 3.89
C PHE A 2 14.05 -25.79 2.48
N SER A 3 14.42 -26.57 1.45
CA SER A 3 14.59 -26.06 0.09
C SER A 3 13.29 -25.68 -0.63
N LYS A 4 12.12 -26.14 -0.14
CA LYS A 4 10.79 -25.87 -0.72
C LYS A 4 10.03 -24.70 -0.08
N LEU A 5 10.51 -24.17 1.04
CA LEU A 5 9.85 -23.06 1.76
C LEU A 5 10.13 -21.73 1.06
N SER A 6 9.16 -20.82 1.04
CA SER A 6 9.38 -19.45 0.53
C SER A 6 10.33 -18.67 1.43
N VAL A 7 10.93 -17.58 0.91
CA VAL A 7 11.81 -16.72 1.71
C VAL A 7 11.10 -16.18 2.95
N GLY A 8 9.82 -15.78 2.81
CA GLY A 8 8.98 -15.33 3.93
C GLY A 8 8.72 -16.43 4.97
N GLN A 9 8.44 -17.67 4.56
CA GLN A 9 8.22 -18.79 5.49
C GLN A 9 9.48 -19.14 6.29
N ARG A 10 10.67 -18.97 5.69
CA ARG A 10 11.95 -19.21 6.37
C ARG A 10 12.29 -18.11 7.36
N LEU A 11 11.99 -16.84 7.02
CA LEU A 11 12.11 -15.69 7.93
C LEU A 11 11.17 -15.83 9.12
N ALA A 12 9.90 -16.18 8.88
CA ALA A 12 8.92 -16.44 9.93
C ALA A 12 9.35 -17.59 10.87
N GLY A 13 9.91 -18.67 10.31
CA GLY A 13 10.46 -19.77 11.12
C GLY A 13 11.65 -19.36 11.99
N MET A 14 12.51 -18.45 11.52
CA MET A 14 13.64 -17.91 12.30
C MET A 14 13.17 -17.01 13.44
N LEU A 15 12.19 -16.14 13.16
CA LEU A 15 11.59 -15.25 14.15
C LEU A 15 10.85 -16.05 15.23
N GLY A 16 10.06 -17.06 14.83
CA GLY A 16 9.36 -17.95 15.76
C GLY A 16 10.31 -18.72 16.67
N LEU A 17 11.44 -19.20 16.16
CA LEU A 17 12.48 -19.84 16.97
C LEU A 17 13.09 -18.86 18.00
N ALA A 18 13.38 -17.63 17.58
CA ALA A 18 13.93 -16.60 18.46
C ALA A 18 12.96 -16.26 19.61
N ILE A 19 11.66 -16.14 19.32
CA ILE A 19 10.63 -15.87 20.32
C ILE A 19 10.53 -17.03 21.33
N ILE A 20 10.48 -18.28 20.87
CA ILE A 20 10.39 -19.45 21.76
C ILE A 20 11.58 -19.51 22.73
N VAL A 21 12.79 -19.24 22.22
CA VAL A 21 14.00 -19.19 23.04
C VAL A 21 13.96 -18.04 24.05
N ALA A 22 13.54 -16.85 23.64
CA ALA A 22 13.43 -15.68 24.51
C ALA A 22 12.43 -15.92 25.66
N THR A 23 11.27 -16.51 25.36
CA THR A 23 10.25 -16.84 26.37
C THR A 23 10.75 -17.90 27.35
N ALA A 24 11.45 -18.94 26.88
CA ALA A 24 12.01 -19.98 27.74
C ALA A 24 13.12 -19.43 28.66
N LEU A 25 14.00 -18.57 28.15
CA LEU A 25 15.04 -17.89 28.93
C LEU A 25 14.44 -16.98 30.01
N THR A 26 13.41 -16.21 29.65
CA THR A 26 12.72 -15.31 30.58
C THR A 26 12.05 -16.10 31.70
N GLY A 27 11.34 -17.19 31.37
CA GLY A 27 10.72 -18.07 32.36
C GLY A 27 11.73 -18.70 33.32
N TRP A 28 12.86 -19.19 32.80
CA TRP A 28 13.93 -19.76 33.63
C TRP A 28 14.60 -18.74 34.54
N GLY A 29 14.86 -17.53 34.04
CA GLY A 29 15.44 -16.43 34.82
C GLY A 29 14.52 -15.97 35.95
N LEU A 30 13.22 -15.80 35.66
CA LEU A 30 12.22 -15.43 36.66
C LEU A 30 12.05 -16.50 37.75
N TYR A 31 12.06 -17.79 37.37
CA TYR A 31 12.02 -18.88 38.34
C TYR A 31 13.21 -18.82 39.29
N GLY A 32 14.44 -18.68 38.77
CA GLY A 32 15.63 -18.60 39.61
C GLY A 32 15.70 -17.36 40.52
N LEU A 33 15.20 -16.21 40.04
CA LEU A 33 15.07 -15.00 40.87
C LEU A 33 14.04 -15.19 42.00
N SER A 34 12.91 -15.85 41.72
CA SER A 34 11.91 -16.14 42.76
C SER A 34 12.47 -17.05 43.86
N ALA A 35 13.18 -18.12 43.46
CA ALA A 35 13.80 -19.05 44.40
C ALA A 35 14.91 -18.40 45.23
N SER A 36 15.68 -17.47 44.64
CA SER A 36 16.70 -16.71 45.35
C SER A 36 16.10 -15.73 46.37
N ARG A 37 15.01 -15.03 45.98
CA ARG A 37 14.27 -14.12 46.88
C ARG A 37 13.71 -14.87 48.10
N ASP A 38 13.07 -16.01 47.87
CA ASP A 38 12.44 -16.78 48.95
C ASP A 38 13.52 -17.34 49.92
N SER A 39 14.70 -17.70 49.41
CA SER A 39 15.83 -18.12 50.24
C SER A 39 16.44 -16.97 51.05
N LEU A 40 16.57 -15.77 50.47
CA LEU A 40 17.06 -14.58 51.18
C LEU A 40 16.06 -14.12 52.25
N LYS A 41 14.76 -14.27 51.98
CA LYS A 41 13.71 -14.00 52.94
C LYS A 41 13.81 -14.90 54.17
N SER A 42 14.05 -16.21 53.98
CA SER A 42 14.33 -17.17 55.07
C SER A 42 15.53 -16.75 55.92
N VAL A 43 16.67 -16.43 55.29
CA VAL A 43 17.88 -15.98 56.00
C VAL A 43 17.62 -14.71 56.85
N TYR A 44 16.78 -13.81 56.36
CA TYR A 44 16.43 -12.60 57.11
C TYR A 44 15.42 -12.86 58.24
N GLU A 45 14.27 -13.45 57.92
CA GLU A 45 13.15 -13.60 58.87
C GLU A 45 13.38 -14.73 59.88
N ASP A 46 13.82 -15.91 59.43
CA ASP A 46 13.93 -17.10 60.27
C ASP A 46 15.29 -17.23 60.98
N ARG A 47 16.32 -16.50 60.53
CA ARG A 47 17.68 -16.58 61.08
C ARG A 47 18.17 -15.30 61.73
N LEU A 48 18.32 -14.21 60.97
CA LEU A 48 18.91 -12.96 61.49
C LEU A 48 18.03 -12.30 62.56
N LEU A 49 16.72 -12.21 62.36
CA LEU A 49 15.80 -11.66 63.37
C LEU A 49 15.71 -12.57 64.60
N ALA A 50 15.72 -13.89 64.40
CA ALA A 50 15.74 -14.88 65.47
C ALA A 50 17.01 -14.77 66.33
N GLU A 51 18.18 -14.60 65.70
CA GLU A 51 19.47 -14.42 66.38
C GLU A 51 19.51 -13.14 67.21
N ALA A 52 19.01 -12.02 66.67
CA ALA A 52 18.90 -10.76 67.39
C ALA A 52 18.02 -10.93 68.64
N GLY A 53 16.87 -11.62 68.52
CA GLY A 53 16.01 -11.93 69.66
C GLY A 53 16.70 -12.79 70.73
N LEU A 54 17.51 -13.79 70.33
CA LEU A 54 18.29 -14.61 71.27
C LEU A 54 19.38 -13.80 71.99
N ARG A 55 20.07 -12.88 71.29
CA ARG A 55 21.03 -11.96 71.92
C ARG A 55 20.37 -11.02 72.92
N ASP A 56 19.19 -10.51 72.59
CA ASP A 56 18.42 -9.67 73.51
C ASP A 56 18.02 -10.46 74.75
N ILE A 57 17.69 -11.75 74.64
CA ILE A 57 17.47 -12.62 75.80
C ILE A 57 18.74 -12.71 76.66
N ALA A 58 19.92 -12.91 76.05
CA ALA A 58 21.19 -12.97 76.77
C ALA A 58 21.48 -11.66 77.52
N GLU A 59 21.24 -10.53 76.86
CA GLU A 59 21.42 -9.20 77.46
C GLU A 59 20.45 -8.97 78.63
N ASN A 60 19.19 -9.37 78.50
CA ASN A 60 18.20 -9.24 79.57
C ASN A 60 18.50 -10.17 80.76
N LEU A 61 19.04 -11.37 80.53
CA LEU A 61 19.52 -12.26 81.59
C LEU A 61 20.71 -11.66 82.34
N LEU A 62 21.68 -11.08 81.62
CA LEU A 62 22.82 -10.41 82.22
C LEU A 62 22.37 -9.19 83.03
N LYS A 63 21.48 -8.37 82.48
CA LYS A 63 20.87 -7.21 83.16
C LYS A 63 20.12 -7.64 84.44
N ALA A 64 19.37 -8.73 84.40
CA ALA A 64 18.70 -9.25 85.58
C ALA A 64 19.72 -9.67 86.66
N ARG A 65 20.79 -10.37 86.26
CA ARG A 65 21.89 -10.76 87.18
C ARG A 65 22.61 -9.54 87.77
N THR A 66 22.96 -8.53 86.97
CA THR A 66 23.69 -7.35 87.47
C THR A 66 22.84 -6.54 88.43
N HIS A 67 21.54 -6.44 88.21
CA HIS A 67 20.61 -5.78 89.12
C HIS A 67 20.44 -6.54 90.44
N ILE A 68 20.33 -7.87 90.40
CA ILE A 68 20.32 -8.70 91.63
C ILE A 68 21.62 -8.51 92.44
N ASN A 69 22.77 -8.52 91.76
CA ASN A 69 24.07 -8.32 92.41
C ASN A 69 24.28 -6.86 92.87
N GLY A 70 23.75 -5.87 92.16
CA GLY A 70 23.81 -4.46 92.54
C GLY A 70 22.96 -4.18 93.79
N ALA A 71 21.75 -4.74 93.83
CA ALA A 71 20.89 -4.69 95.02
C ALA A 71 21.56 -5.33 96.25
N PHE A 72 22.44 -6.32 96.06
CA PHE A 72 23.26 -6.87 97.13
C PHE A 72 24.36 -5.91 97.63
N VAL A 73 24.96 -5.10 96.75
CA VAL A 73 26.02 -4.14 97.12
C VAL A 73 25.46 -2.89 97.80
N ASP A 74 24.24 -2.47 97.44
CA ASP A 74 23.60 -1.23 97.93
C ASP A 74 22.92 -1.34 99.32
N ALA A 75 23.17 -2.42 100.05
CA ALA A 75 22.60 -2.63 101.39
C ALA A 75 23.30 -1.78 102.47
N GLU A 76 22.52 -1.09 103.30
CA GLU A 76 23.03 -0.28 104.41
C GLU A 76 22.81 -0.98 105.77
N ILE A 77 23.64 -0.63 106.76
CA ILE A 77 23.46 -1.12 108.15
C ILE A 77 22.38 -0.26 108.80
N VAL A 78 21.22 -0.86 109.07
CA VAL A 78 20.08 -0.23 109.75
C VAL A 78 19.83 -0.94 111.09
N LEU A 79 19.37 -0.22 112.11
CA LEU A 79 19.03 -0.84 113.40
C LEU A 79 17.67 -1.54 113.28
N ASN A 80 17.63 -2.85 113.56
CA ASN A 80 16.38 -3.59 113.58
C ASN A 80 15.51 -3.19 114.81
N THR A 81 14.29 -3.73 114.90
CA THR A 81 13.32 -3.47 115.98
C THR A 81 13.87 -3.80 117.38
N ASP A 82 14.91 -4.63 117.48
CA ASP A 82 15.62 -5.02 118.71
C ASP A 82 16.91 -4.21 118.98
N LYS A 83 17.15 -3.12 118.24
CA LYS A 83 18.36 -2.27 118.29
C LYS A 83 19.67 -3.02 117.97
N LYS A 84 19.61 -4.12 117.22
CA LYS A 84 20.80 -4.79 116.66
C LYS A 84 21.09 -4.26 115.26
N PRO A 85 22.37 -4.10 114.86
CA PRO A 85 22.71 -3.79 113.48
C PRO A 85 22.26 -4.94 112.58
N ALA A 86 21.40 -4.63 111.60
CA ALA A 86 20.93 -5.53 110.57
C ALA A 86 21.13 -4.86 109.21
N HIS A 87 21.52 -5.63 108.20
CA HIS A 87 21.62 -5.09 106.84
C HIS A 87 20.20 -4.99 106.28
N ALA A 88 19.80 -3.81 105.81
CA ALA A 88 18.51 -3.58 105.18
C ALA A 88 18.69 -2.81 103.88
N LEU A 89 17.86 -3.10 102.89
CA LEU A 89 17.87 -2.38 101.62
C LEU A 89 17.14 -1.03 101.82
N LYS A 90 17.56 -0.02 101.06
CA LYS A 90 16.89 1.29 101.06
C LYS A 90 15.44 1.14 100.58
N ALA A 91 14.49 1.55 101.41
CA ALA A 91 13.08 1.59 101.06
C ALA A 91 12.86 2.60 99.93
N GLY A 92 12.48 2.11 98.74
CA GLY A 92 12.38 2.85 97.48
C GLY A 92 13.15 2.15 96.35
N VAL A 93 14.43 1.85 96.59
CA VAL A 93 15.31 1.15 95.63
C VAL A 93 14.85 -0.30 95.42
N ALA A 94 14.46 -1.00 96.49
CA ALA A 94 13.97 -2.38 96.39
C ALA A 94 12.70 -2.52 95.52
N ALA A 95 11.81 -1.52 95.52
CA ALA A 95 10.59 -1.54 94.71
C ALA A 95 10.88 -1.27 93.22
N GLU A 96 11.86 -0.43 92.92
CA GLU A 96 12.33 -0.17 91.56
C GLU A 96 13.02 -1.41 90.97
N GLU A 97 13.85 -2.11 91.77
CA GLU A 97 14.53 -3.34 91.36
C GLU A 97 13.54 -4.49 91.10
N VAL A 98 12.50 -4.65 91.94
CA VAL A 98 11.43 -5.65 91.68
C VAL A 98 10.73 -5.38 90.36
N LYS A 99 10.30 -4.14 90.12
CA LYS A 99 9.62 -3.76 88.88
C LYS A 99 10.52 -3.98 87.66
N TYR A 100 11.81 -3.68 87.80
CA TYR A 100 12.79 -3.91 86.74
C TYR A 100 12.92 -5.40 86.41
N LEU A 101 13.07 -6.27 87.41
CA LEU A 101 13.18 -7.70 87.20
C LEU A 101 11.92 -8.30 86.56
N GLU A 102 10.72 -7.89 86.99
CA GLU A 102 9.45 -8.32 86.38
C GLU A 102 9.37 -7.93 84.90
N GLU A 103 9.81 -6.72 84.54
CA GLU A 103 9.84 -6.26 83.16
C GLU A 103 10.81 -7.09 82.30
N LYS A 104 11.98 -7.44 82.82
CA LYS A 104 12.97 -8.25 82.09
C LYS A 104 12.51 -9.68 81.89
N ILE A 105 11.86 -10.29 82.89
CA ILE A 105 11.25 -11.63 82.75
C ILE A 105 10.19 -11.62 81.64
N ALA A 106 9.27 -10.65 81.65
CA ALA A 106 8.23 -10.54 80.62
C ALA A 106 8.82 -10.34 79.21
N THR A 107 9.90 -9.57 79.10
CA THR A 107 10.61 -9.35 77.84
C THR A 107 11.26 -10.63 77.33
N ILE A 108 11.93 -11.38 78.21
CA ILE A 108 12.55 -12.67 77.88
C ILE A 108 11.50 -13.68 77.38
N HIS A 109 10.35 -13.80 78.07
CA HIS A 109 9.27 -14.71 77.64
C HIS A 109 8.73 -14.37 76.27
N LYS A 110 8.53 -13.09 75.98
CA LYS A 110 8.05 -12.64 74.66
C LYS A 110 9.05 -13.02 73.56
N LEU A 111 10.31 -12.63 73.72
CA LEU A 111 11.37 -12.90 72.74
C LEU A 111 11.56 -14.40 72.51
N TRP A 112 11.46 -15.21 73.57
CA TRP A 112 11.52 -16.66 73.47
C TRP A 112 10.33 -17.25 72.71
N GLY A 113 9.12 -16.72 72.94
CA GLY A 113 7.92 -17.10 72.20
C GLY A 113 8.02 -16.79 70.71
N ASP A 114 8.55 -15.62 70.37
CA ASP A 114 8.78 -15.20 68.97
C ASP A 114 9.80 -16.11 68.29
N PHE A 115 10.89 -16.49 68.98
CA PHE A 115 11.89 -17.43 68.48
C PHE A 115 11.31 -18.83 68.19
N ILE A 116 10.54 -19.40 69.12
CA ILE A 116 9.97 -20.76 68.96
C ILE A 116 8.93 -20.83 67.84
N ALA A 117 8.33 -19.71 67.46
CA ALA A 117 7.38 -19.64 66.35
C ALA A 117 8.05 -19.70 64.96
N THR A 118 9.37 -19.56 64.88
CA THR A 118 10.13 -19.63 63.62
C THR A 118 10.34 -21.07 63.13
N ASN A 119 10.84 -21.23 61.90
CA ASN A 119 11.11 -22.54 61.32
C ASN A 119 12.43 -23.17 61.84
N LEU A 120 12.34 -23.89 62.95
CA LEU A 120 13.47 -24.53 63.61
C LEU A 120 13.94 -25.82 62.92
N THR A 121 15.25 -25.93 62.71
CA THR A 121 15.95 -27.17 62.32
C THR A 121 15.88 -28.23 63.45
N PRO A 122 16.09 -29.52 63.14
CA PRO A 122 16.14 -30.57 64.17
C PRO A 122 17.17 -30.29 65.28
N GLU A 123 18.32 -29.74 64.91
CA GLU A 123 19.41 -29.37 65.81
C GLU A 123 19.01 -28.17 66.69
N GLU A 124 18.39 -27.14 66.12
CA GLU A 124 17.89 -25.98 66.86
C GLU A 124 16.82 -26.37 67.88
N LYS A 125 15.90 -27.28 67.52
CA LYS A 125 14.88 -27.80 68.47
C LYS A 125 15.53 -28.45 69.69
N THR A 126 16.65 -29.14 69.49
CA THR A 126 17.35 -29.84 70.56
C THR A 126 18.05 -28.87 71.51
N LEU A 127 18.71 -27.84 70.98
CA LEU A 127 19.36 -26.80 71.80
C LEU A 127 18.33 -25.89 72.48
N ALA A 128 17.22 -25.58 71.80
CA ALA A 128 16.15 -24.77 72.37
C ALA A 128 15.51 -25.44 73.59
N ALA A 129 15.35 -26.77 73.55
CA ALA A 129 14.86 -27.54 74.70
C ALA A 129 15.83 -27.47 75.91
N LYS A 130 17.15 -27.48 75.66
CA LYS A 130 18.16 -27.36 76.73
C LYS A 130 18.12 -25.98 77.36
N PHE A 131 18.10 -24.92 76.55
CA PHE A 131 17.98 -23.55 77.07
C PHE A 131 16.67 -23.33 77.83
N ALA A 132 15.54 -23.85 77.34
CA ALA A 132 14.28 -23.75 78.07
C ALA A 132 14.37 -24.38 79.47
N GLU A 133 15.11 -25.49 79.62
CA GLU A 133 15.35 -26.13 80.91
C GLU A 133 16.26 -25.29 81.82
N SER A 134 17.40 -24.80 81.31
CA SER A 134 18.35 -24.01 82.10
C SER A 134 17.83 -22.62 82.46
N ASN A 135 17.14 -21.95 81.53
CA ASN A 135 16.46 -20.68 81.78
C ASN A 135 15.29 -20.84 82.77
N GLY A 136 14.49 -21.90 82.63
CA GLY A 136 13.42 -22.20 83.59
C GLY A 136 13.94 -22.42 85.00
N LYS A 137 15.10 -23.09 85.16
CA LYS A 137 15.80 -23.22 86.45
C LYS A 137 16.31 -21.88 86.97
N PHE A 138 16.90 -21.06 86.11
CA PHE A 138 17.37 -19.72 86.49
C PHE A 138 16.22 -18.84 86.98
N GLU A 139 15.08 -18.85 86.29
CA GLU A 139 13.90 -18.09 86.70
C GLU A 139 13.33 -18.57 88.04
N ALA A 140 13.16 -19.89 88.21
CA ALA A 140 12.55 -20.49 89.39
C ALA A 140 13.43 -20.43 90.65
N GLU A 141 14.75 -20.60 90.50
CA GLU A 141 15.68 -20.66 91.64
C GLU A 141 16.35 -19.32 91.95
N ILE A 142 16.41 -18.40 90.99
CA ILE A 142 17.12 -17.12 91.13
C ILE A 142 16.18 -15.92 90.99
N LEU A 143 15.54 -15.72 89.83
CA LEU A 143 14.83 -14.48 89.54
C LEU A 143 13.59 -14.30 90.44
N LEU A 144 12.73 -15.31 90.54
CA LEU A 144 11.53 -15.24 91.37
C LEU A 144 11.85 -15.15 92.88
N PRO A 145 12.79 -15.95 93.43
CA PRO A 145 13.22 -15.77 94.81
C PRO A 145 13.87 -14.40 95.06
N SER A 146 14.62 -13.85 94.11
CA SER A 146 15.19 -12.50 94.25
C SER A 146 14.10 -11.43 94.35
N ILE A 147 13.06 -11.50 93.52
CA ILE A 147 11.88 -10.62 93.61
C ILE A 147 11.20 -10.75 94.98
N GLU A 148 11.01 -11.99 95.47
CA GLU A 148 10.40 -12.24 96.79
C GLU A 148 11.23 -11.64 97.94
N GLN A 149 12.56 -11.86 97.94
CA GLN A 149 13.44 -11.36 98.99
C GLN A 149 13.60 -9.82 98.94
N LEU A 150 13.64 -9.22 97.75
CA LEU A 150 13.64 -7.77 97.55
C LEU A 150 12.32 -7.15 98.06
N GLY A 151 11.18 -7.75 97.71
CA GLY A 151 9.86 -7.30 98.15
C GLY A 151 9.64 -7.41 99.67
N ALA A 152 10.25 -8.42 100.30
CA ALA A 152 10.23 -8.61 101.76
C ALA A 152 11.29 -7.77 102.51
N ASN A 153 12.12 -7.00 101.79
CA ASN A 153 13.27 -6.26 102.33
C ASN A 153 14.25 -7.15 103.14
N ASN A 154 14.43 -8.41 102.71
CA ASN A 154 15.22 -9.42 103.41
C ASN A 154 16.61 -9.62 102.78
N TYR A 155 17.61 -8.93 103.31
CA TYR A 155 18.98 -8.99 102.80
C TYR A 155 19.64 -10.37 102.96
N ASP A 156 19.49 -11.05 104.10
CA ASP A 156 20.12 -12.35 104.33
C ASP A 156 19.53 -13.44 103.42
N GLY A 157 18.25 -13.30 103.06
CA GLY A 157 17.60 -14.11 102.03
C GLY A 157 18.18 -13.85 100.66
N LEU A 158 18.27 -12.57 100.26
CA LEU A 158 18.83 -12.16 98.97
C LEU A 158 20.28 -12.62 98.78
N ARG A 159 21.10 -12.55 99.84
CA ARG A 159 22.50 -13.04 99.84
C ARG A 159 22.60 -14.52 99.47
N LYS A 160 21.73 -15.37 100.03
CA LYS A 160 21.71 -16.80 99.73
C LYS A 160 21.32 -17.11 98.29
N VAL A 161 20.49 -16.27 97.68
CA VAL A 161 20.11 -16.36 96.27
C VAL A 161 21.27 -15.87 95.38
N ALA A 162 21.92 -14.76 95.76
CA ALA A 162 23.09 -14.21 95.06
C ALA A 162 24.26 -15.22 94.97
N GLU A 163 24.52 -16.00 96.04
CA GLU A 163 25.55 -17.05 96.05
C GLU A 163 25.33 -18.16 94.99
N LYS A 164 24.08 -18.39 94.57
CA LYS A 164 23.71 -19.39 93.55
C LYS A 164 23.53 -18.80 92.16
N THR A 165 23.41 -17.47 92.06
CA THR A 165 23.08 -16.74 90.84
C THR A 165 24.12 -16.97 89.75
N GLU A 166 25.41 -17.04 90.12
CA GLU A 166 26.50 -17.23 89.16
C GLU A 166 26.42 -18.55 88.42
N ALA A 167 26.28 -19.65 89.15
CA ALA A 167 26.28 -20.99 88.58
C ALA A 167 25.05 -21.23 87.68
N ALA A 168 23.89 -20.70 88.07
CA ALA A 168 22.66 -20.83 87.30
C ALA A 168 22.67 -19.95 86.04
N TYR A 169 23.21 -18.73 86.12
CA TYR A 169 23.38 -17.84 84.97
C TYR A 169 24.33 -18.45 83.92
N ILE A 170 25.50 -18.95 84.34
CA ILE A 170 26.50 -19.55 83.42
C ILE A 170 25.89 -20.72 82.63
N LEU A 171 24.99 -21.50 83.25
CA LEU A 171 24.33 -22.62 82.57
C LEU A 171 23.35 -22.12 81.50
N ALA A 172 22.50 -21.14 81.83
CA ALA A 172 21.54 -20.55 80.89
C ALA A 172 22.23 -19.80 79.75
N GLU A 173 23.27 -19.01 80.07
CA GLU A 173 24.10 -18.29 79.10
C GLU A 173 24.78 -19.25 78.13
N LYS A 174 25.37 -20.34 78.62
CA LYS A 174 26.04 -21.34 77.77
C LYS A 174 25.09 -22.02 76.78
N ASP A 175 23.88 -22.38 77.23
CA ASP A 175 22.91 -23.04 76.36
C ASP A 175 22.33 -22.06 75.32
N LEU A 176 22.17 -20.78 75.69
CA LEU A 176 21.75 -19.72 74.79
C LEU A 176 22.81 -19.38 73.74
N ASP A 177 24.08 -19.28 74.14
CA ASP A 177 25.21 -19.04 73.24
C ASP A 177 25.36 -20.16 72.21
N ALA A 178 25.09 -21.41 72.60
CA ALA A 178 25.10 -22.54 71.67
C ALA A 178 24.00 -22.39 70.59
N LEU A 179 22.84 -21.85 70.96
CA LEU A 179 21.71 -21.59 70.07
C LEU A 179 21.97 -20.40 69.14
N VAL A 180 22.50 -19.29 69.67
CA VAL A 180 22.95 -18.11 68.90
C VAL A 180 23.99 -18.52 67.85
N LYS A 181 24.98 -19.32 68.27
CA LYS A 181 26.02 -19.81 67.35
C LYS A 181 25.43 -20.68 66.24
N LEU A 182 24.52 -21.61 66.57
CA LEU A 182 23.89 -22.47 65.57
C LEU A 182 23.05 -21.66 64.57
N GLN A 183 22.33 -20.63 65.04
CA GLN A 183 21.56 -19.73 64.17
C GLN A 183 22.46 -19.00 63.16
N LEU A 184 23.65 -18.54 63.59
CA LEU A 184 24.64 -17.94 62.68
C LEU A 184 25.21 -18.95 61.67
N ASP A 185 25.53 -20.16 62.12
CA ASP A 185 26.09 -21.21 61.26
C ASP A 185 25.06 -21.64 60.17
N VAL A 186 23.79 -21.80 60.55
CA VAL A 186 22.70 -22.15 59.62
C VAL A 186 22.40 -21.00 58.65
N ALA A 187 22.44 -19.74 59.11
CA ALA A 187 22.27 -18.57 58.25
C ALA A 187 23.36 -18.49 57.17
N ASP A 188 24.62 -18.74 57.53
CA ASP A 188 25.76 -18.74 56.61
C ASP A 188 25.62 -19.85 55.55
N ASP A 189 25.19 -21.05 55.95
CA ASP A 189 24.97 -22.17 55.03
C ASP A 189 23.77 -21.93 54.09
N GLU A 190 22.64 -21.40 54.59
CA GLU A 190 21.49 -21.02 53.75
C GLU A 190 21.85 -19.92 52.75
N TYR A 191 22.63 -18.92 53.17
CA TYR A 191 23.12 -17.86 52.28
C TYR A 191 24.06 -18.41 51.19
N LYS A 192 25.02 -19.27 51.53
CA LYS A 192 25.91 -19.92 50.55
C LYS A 192 25.12 -20.75 49.55
N ALA A 193 24.11 -21.50 50.01
CA ALA A 193 23.24 -22.28 49.14
C ALA A 193 22.42 -21.37 48.19
N ALA A 194 21.91 -20.23 48.67
CA ALA A 194 21.22 -19.24 47.87
C ALA A 194 22.14 -18.60 46.82
N ALA A 195 23.36 -18.23 47.20
CA ALA A 195 24.36 -17.64 46.32
C ALA A 195 24.81 -18.61 45.22
N ALA A 196 25.04 -19.89 45.57
CA ALA A 196 25.38 -20.92 44.61
C ALA A 196 24.24 -21.20 43.61
N ARG A 197 22.99 -21.18 44.06
CA ARG A 197 21.82 -21.28 43.16
C ARG A 197 21.74 -20.10 42.20
N TYR A 198 21.93 -18.88 42.69
CA TYR A 198 21.95 -17.68 41.86
C TYR A 198 23.02 -17.76 40.76
N GLU A 199 24.25 -18.12 41.12
CA GLU A 199 25.36 -18.29 40.17
C GLU A 199 25.07 -19.40 39.13
N ASN A 200 24.53 -20.54 39.56
CA ASN A 200 24.15 -21.62 38.65
C ASN A 200 23.02 -21.20 37.69
N THR A 201 21.98 -20.52 38.18
CA THR A 201 20.90 -19.98 37.32
C THR A 201 21.47 -18.97 36.31
N ARG A 202 22.35 -18.08 36.75
CA ARG A 202 22.99 -17.07 35.88
C ARG A 202 23.82 -17.73 34.78
N LEU A 203 24.67 -18.69 35.13
CA LEU A 203 25.56 -19.39 34.19
C LEU A 203 24.76 -20.19 33.14
N VAL A 204 23.74 -20.94 33.56
CA VAL A 204 22.86 -21.67 32.63
C VAL A 204 22.12 -20.72 31.69
N SER A 205 21.63 -19.58 32.20
CA SER A 205 20.95 -18.57 31.37
C SER A 205 21.88 -17.97 30.31
N MET A 206 23.14 -17.67 30.67
CA MET A 206 24.14 -17.17 29.72
C MET A 206 24.54 -18.21 28.67
N ALA A 207 24.69 -19.48 29.07
CA ALA A 207 25.04 -20.55 28.14
C ALA A 207 23.95 -20.80 27.08
N VAL A 208 22.67 -20.81 27.48
CA VAL A 208 21.53 -20.97 26.57
C VAL A 208 21.44 -19.78 25.61
N LEU A 209 21.66 -18.55 26.10
CA LEU A 209 21.69 -17.35 25.25
C LEU A 209 22.79 -17.41 24.19
N ALA A 210 24.01 -17.82 24.56
CA ALA A 210 25.13 -17.93 23.64
C ALA A 210 24.87 -18.96 22.52
N VAL A 211 24.31 -20.12 22.87
CA VAL A 211 23.94 -21.17 21.89
C VAL A 211 22.84 -20.67 20.95
N ALA A 212 21.83 -19.96 21.47
CA ALA A 212 20.76 -19.39 20.67
C ALA A 212 21.25 -18.38 19.65
N ILE A 213 22.13 -17.46 20.06
CA ILE A 213 22.75 -16.47 19.17
C ILE A 213 23.56 -17.17 18.07
N ALA A 214 24.34 -18.20 18.42
CA ALA A 214 25.13 -18.95 17.43
C ALA A 214 24.25 -19.65 16.37
N ILE A 215 23.12 -20.25 16.78
CA ILE A 215 22.17 -20.87 15.87
C ILE A 215 21.51 -19.83 14.95
N LEU A 216 21.06 -18.70 15.51
CA LEU A 216 20.45 -17.62 14.72
C LEU A 216 21.43 -17.02 13.70
N LEU A 217 22.69 -16.80 14.08
CA LEU A 217 23.75 -16.34 13.17
C LEU A 217 24.03 -17.36 12.06
N MET A 218 24.07 -18.65 12.37
CA MET A 218 24.29 -19.70 11.38
C MET A 218 23.14 -19.80 10.37
N ILE A 219 21.90 -19.71 10.83
CA ILE A 219 20.70 -19.71 9.96
C ILE A 219 20.66 -18.42 9.13
N GLY A 220 20.91 -17.26 9.73
CA GLY A 220 20.95 -15.97 9.06
C GLY A 220 21.99 -15.94 7.94
N PHE A 221 23.21 -16.40 8.21
CA PHE A 221 24.28 -16.48 7.21
C PHE A 221 23.93 -17.42 6.03
N SER A 222 23.33 -18.57 6.32
CA SER A 222 22.87 -19.52 5.30
C SER A 222 21.78 -18.93 4.41
N LEU A 223 20.83 -18.19 4.99
CA LEU A 223 19.72 -17.55 4.27
C LEU A 223 20.22 -16.43 3.34
N ILE A 224 21.11 -15.56 3.84
CA ILE A 224 21.73 -14.48 3.05
C ILE A 224 22.48 -15.06 1.84
N ARG A 225 23.29 -16.11 2.05
CA ARG A 225 24.07 -16.74 0.99
C ARG A 225 23.20 -17.40 -0.09
N PHE A 226 22.03 -17.92 0.29
CA PHE A 226 21.08 -18.52 -0.64
C PHE A 226 20.35 -17.45 -1.47
N ILE A 227 19.85 -16.38 -0.84
CA ILE A 227 19.16 -15.27 -1.51
C ILE A 227 20.10 -14.57 -2.49
N ALA A 228 21.35 -14.32 -2.09
CA ALA A 228 22.36 -13.71 -2.95
C ALA A 228 22.72 -14.57 -4.18
N ARG A 229 22.60 -15.91 -4.08
CA ARG A 229 22.78 -16.81 -5.24
C ARG A 229 21.58 -16.83 -6.17
N ALA A 230 20.36 -16.79 -5.64
CA ALA A 230 19.14 -16.78 -6.46
C ALA A 230 18.96 -15.46 -7.23
N LEU A 231 19.38 -14.35 -6.64
CA LEU A 231 19.26 -13.01 -7.22
C LEU A 231 20.39 -12.69 -8.22
N GLY A 232 21.61 -13.24 -8.05
CA GLY A 232 22.75 -13.03 -8.95
C GLY A 232 23.50 -11.71 -8.70
N ALA A 233 22.80 -10.68 -8.25
CA ALA A 233 23.32 -9.38 -7.80
C ALA A 233 22.63 -8.91 -6.51
N GLU A 234 23.01 -7.71 -6.03
CA GLU A 234 22.32 -7.08 -4.90
C GLU A 234 20.89 -6.66 -5.31
N PRO A 235 19.90 -6.70 -4.39
CA PRO A 235 18.50 -6.36 -4.69
C PRO A 235 18.32 -4.99 -5.36
N ASP A 236 19.12 -4.01 -4.94
CA ASP A 236 19.08 -2.64 -5.49
C ASP A 236 19.55 -2.59 -6.96
N GLN A 237 20.55 -3.40 -7.31
CA GLN A 237 21.05 -3.51 -8.69
C GLN A 237 20.03 -4.16 -9.61
N ILE A 238 19.28 -5.15 -9.12
CA ILE A 238 18.17 -5.80 -9.84
C ILE A 238 17.04 -4.80 -10.08
N ASN A 239 16.66 -4.07 -9.03
CA ASN A 239 15.61 -3.06 -9.13
C ASN A 239 15.98 -1.94 -10.11
N THR A 240 17.23 -1.47 -10.05
CA THR A 240 17.76 -0.47 -10.98
C THR A 240 17.73 -0.97 -12.42
N ALA A 241 18.20 -2.21 -12.66
CA ALA A 241 18.19 -2.80 -14.00
C ALA A 241 16.75 -2.97 -14.55
N ALA A 242 15.82 -3.47 -13.73
CA ALA A 242 14.41 -3.63 -14.10
C ALA A 242 13.74 -2.28 -14.41
N THR A 243 13.99 -1.26 -13.58
CA THR A 243 13.43 0.10 -13.75
C THR A 243 13.91 0.74 -15.05
N ARG A 244 15.19 0.59 -15.38
CA ARG A 244 15.74 1.14 -16.65
C ARG A 244 15.18 0.42 -17.87
N ILE A 245 15.07 -0.92 -17.83
CA ILE A 245 14.43 -1.70 -18.91
C ILE A 245 12.98 -1.27 -19.08
N ALA A 246 12.22 -1.11 -17.99
CA ALA A 246 10.83 -0.67 -18.03
C ALA A 246 10.67 0.76 -18.61
N ALA A 247 11.65 1.63 -18.38
CA ALA A 247 11.70 2.97 -18.96
C ALA A 247 12.15 3.01 -20.43
N GLY A 248 12.48 1.85 -21.04
CA GLY A 248 13.00 1.76 -22.40
C GLY A 248 14.48 2.15 -22.55
N ASP A 249 15.18 2.43 -21.46
CA ASP A 249 16.63 2.67 -21.46
C ASP A 249 17.38 1.34 -21.49
N LEU A 250 17.64 0.85 -22.70
CA LEU A 250 18.35 -0.40 -22.91
C LEU A 250 19.86 -0.20 -23.05
N GLY A 251 20.38 1.03 -23.02
CA GLY A 251 21.78 1.33 -23.40
C GLY A 251 22.86 0.85 -22.42
N PHE A 252 22.48 0.46 -21.19
CA PHE A 252 23.43 0.10 -20.14
C PHE A 252 23.85 -1.37 -20.17
N ALA A 253 25.04 -1.67 -19.62
CA ALA A 253 25.53 -3.04 -19.49
C ALA A 253 25.07 -3.68 -18.17
N ILE A 254 24.46 -4.87 -18.25
CA ILE A 254 24.18 -5.71 -17.08
C ILE A 254 25.38 -6.62 -16.84
N ALA A 255 26.13 -6.37 -15.77
CA ALA A 255 27.29 -7.18 -15.38
C ALA A 255 26.82 -8.47 -14.69
N LEU A 256 26.92 -9.61 -15.40
CA LEU A 256 26.63 -10.94 -14.86
C LEU A 256 27.88 -11.55 -14.23
N LYS A 257 27.70 -12.35 -13.17
CA LYS A 257 28.77 -13.20 -12.65
C LYS A 257 29.09 -14.30 -13.67
N ALA A 258 30.35 -14.74 -13.69
CA ALA A 258 30.79 -15.78 -14.63
C ALA A 258 29.93 -17.05 -14.50
N ASP A 259 29.40 -17.50 -15.63
CA ASP A 259 28.52 -18.69 -15.79
C ASP A 259 27.13 -18.60 -15.14
N ASP A 260 26.68 -17.39 -14.80
CA ASP A 260 25.32 -17.14 -14.29
C ASP A 260 24.27 -17.15 -15.43
N ARG A 261 23.43 -18.19 -15.46
CA ARG A 261 22.39 -18.39 -16.48
C ARG A 261 20.97 -18.47 -15.93
N SER A 262 20.80 -18.45 -14.62
CA SER A 262 19.52 -18.76 -13.96
C SER A 262 19.09 -17.75 -12.89
N SER A 263 19.96 -16.79 -12.55
CA SER A 263 19.58 -15.75 -11.62
C SER A 263 18.56 -14.77 -12.20
N ALA A 264 17.90 -14.01 -11.32
CA ALA A 264 17.03 -12.91 -11.73
C ALA A 264 17.77 -11.89 -12.63
N MET A 265 19.05 -11.62 -12.37
CA MET A 265 19.87 -10.77 -13.24
C MET A 265 20.15 -11.37 -14.61
N ALA A 266 20.43 -12.68 -14.68
CA ALA A 266 20.61 -13.37 -15.96
C ALA A 266 19.31 -13.32 -16.80
N ALA A 267 18.15 -13.46 -16.15
CA ALA A 267 16.84 -13.29 -16.79
C ALA A 267 16.61 -11.85 -17.29
N LEU A 268 16.95 -10.83 -16.50
CA LEU A 268 16.86 -9.41 -16.90
C LEU A 268 17.81 -9.07 -18.05
N SER A 269 19.03 -9.64 -18.07
CA SER A 269 19.95 -9.49 -19.19
C SER A 269 19.43 -10.15 -20.47
N GLY A 270 18.85 -11.36 -20.36
CA GLY A 270 18.16 -12.02 -21.47
C GLY A 270 16.99 -11.18 -22.00
N LEU A 271 16.17 -10.63 -21.11
CA LEU A 271 15.07 -9.74 -21.46
C LEU A 271 15.58 -8.48 -22.18
N GLN A 272 16.59 -7.81 -21.64
CA GLN A 272 17.19 -6.62 -22.24
C GLN A 272 17.67 -6.87 -23.67
N ASN A 273 18.34 -8.01 -23.91
CA ASN A 273 18.84 -8.37 -25.23
C ASN A 273 17.71 -8.67 -26.22
N ASN A 274 16.68 -9.40 -25.80
CA ASN A 274 15.53 -9.69 -26.66
C ASN A 274 14.78 -8.41 -27.06
N VAL A 275 14.58 -7.48 -26.12
CA VAL A 275 13.92 -6.19 -26.42
C VAL A 275 14.81 -5.33 -27.34
N LYS A 276 16.14 -5.32 -27.15
CA LYS A 276 17.06 -4.62 -28.07
C LYS A 276 16.95 -5.13 -29.51
N LEU A 277 16.92 -6.45 -29.70
CA LEU A 277 16.77 -7.06 -31.03
C LEU A 277 15.44 -6.65 -31.66
N LEU A 278 14.35 -6.65 -30.90
CA LEU A 278 13.04 -6.25 -31.42
C LEU A 278 13.00 -4.76 -31.82
N VAL A 279 13.60 -3.88 -31.02
CA VAL A 279 13.71 -2.45 -31.33
C VAL A 279 14.55 -2.22 -32.59
N ALA A 280 15.63 -2.98 -32.76
CA ALA A 280 16.47 -2.90 -33.96
C ALA A 280 15.69 -3.33 -35.22
N ASP A 281 14.93 -4.41 -35.14
CA ASP A 281 14.10 -4.89 -36.26
C ASP A 281 12.96 -3.92 -36.59
N ALA A 282 12.29 -3.37 -35.58
CA ALA A 282 11.28 -2.34 -35.78
C ALA A 282 11.85 -1.09 -36.46
N GLY A 283 13.04 -0.63 -36.04
CA GLY A 283 13.75 0.48 -36.67
C GLY A 283 14.14 0.20 -38.12
N MET A 284 14.67 -0.99 -38.41
CA MET A 284 15.05 -1.42 -39.76
C MET A 284 13.84 -1.48 -40.70
N LEU A 285 12.74 -2.07 -40.26
CA LEU A 285 11.49 -2.16 -41.04
C LEU A 285 10.85 -0.78 -41.25
N SER A 286 10.84 0.07 -40.22
CA SER A 286 10.35 1.44 -40.32
C SER A 286 11.15 2.24 -41.36
N GLN A 287 12.48 2.13 -41.34
CA GLN A 287 13.33 2.82 -42.31
C GLN A 287 13.11 2.28 -43.73
N ALA A 288 12.98 0.96 -43.88
CA ALA A 288 12.70 0.34 -45.18
C ALA A 288 11.34 0.79 -45.75
N ALA A 289 10.32 0.98 -44.90
CA ALA A 289 9.03 1.51 -45.30
C ALA A 289 9.12 2.97 -45.76
N VAL A 290 9.84 3.83 -45.03
CA VAL A 290 10.09 5.23 -45.41
C VAL A 290 10.84 5.32 -46.75
N ASP A 291 11.79 4.43 -46.99
CA ASP A 291 12.58 4.38 -48.22
C ASP A 291 11.83 3.73 -49.41
N GLY A 292 10.56 3.31 -49.24
CA GLY A 292 9.78 2.62 -50.26
C GLY A 292 10.25 1.17 -50.55
N ARG A 293 11.15 0.61 -49.73
CA ARG A 293 11.68 -0.75 -49.84
C ARG A 293 10.81 -1.76 -49.08
N LEU A 294 9.53 -1.84 -49.48
CA LEU A 294 8.53 -2.64 -48.76
C LEU A 294 8.84 -4.17 -48.74
N ALA A 295 9.73 -4.67 -49.59
CA ALA A 295 10.12 -6.08 -49.62
C ALA A 295 11.05 -6.50 -48.46
N THR A 296 11.59 -5.56 -47.68
CA THR A 296 12.45 -5.86 -46.53
C THR A 296 11.68 -6.58 -45.42
N ARG A 297 12.29 -7.60 -44.81
CA ARG A 297 11.71 -8.41 -43.73
C ARG A 297 12.69 -8.50 -42.57
N ALA A 298 12.16 -8.50 -41.36
CA ALA A 298 12.93 -8.83 -40.16
C ALA A 298 13.08 -10.35 -40.05
N ASP A 299 14.23 -10.83 -39.56
CA ASP A 299 14.52 -12.26 -39.46
C ASP A 299 13.90 -12.84 -38.18
N ALA A 300 12.73 -13.48 -38.33
CA ALA A 300 12.01 -14.09 -37.22
C ALA A 300 12.81 -15.17 -36.46
N ASN A 301 13.85 -15.76 -37.06
CA ASN A 301 14.65 -16.78 -36.39
C ASN A 301 15.57 -16.23 -35.29
N GLN A 302 15.76 -14.91 -35.24
CA GLN A 302 16.53 -14.25 -34.18
C GLN A 302 15.72 -14.04 -32.89
N HIS A 303 14.42 -14.35 -32.91
CA HIS A 303 13.49 -14.16 -31.80
C HIS A 303 12.89 -15.49 -31.31
N GLN A 304 12.45 -15.53 -30.06
CA GLN A 304 11.79 -16.69 -29.44
C GLN A 304 10.51 -16.27 -28.70
N GLY A 305 9.57 -17.21 -28.55
CA GLY A 305 8.30 -16.97 -27.87
C GLY A 305 7.48 -15.87 -28.54
N ASP A 306 6.84 -15.00 -27.74
CA ASP A 306 5.97 -13.95 -28.26
C ASP A 306 6.72 -12.89 -29.08
N PHE A 307 8.01 -12.65 -28.83
CA PHE A 307 8.81 -11.74 -29.67
C PHE A 307 8.93 -12.24 -31.12
N ARG A 308 8.98 -13.57 -31.32
CA ARG A 308 8.94 -14.17 -32.66
C ARG A 308 7.58 -13.98 -33.31
N ASN A 309 6.49 -14.18 -32.56
CA ASN A 309 5.13 -13.98 -33.05
C ASN A 309 4.92 -12.53 -33.51
N ILE A 310 5.51 -11.55 -32.81
CA ILE A 310 5.48 -10.13 -33.21
C ILE A 310 6.17 -9.96 -34.58
N VAL A 311 7.40 -10.46 -34.74
CA VAL A 311 8.15 -10.31 -36.00
C VAL A 311 7.48 -11.04 -37.17
N GLU A 312 6.99 -12.26 -36.95
CA GLU A 312 6.22 -13.01 -37.94
C GLU A 312 4.92 -12.28 -38.32
N GLY A 313 4.21 -11.70 -37.33
CA GLY A 313 3.01 -10.91 -37.56
C GLY A 313 3.25 -9.63 -38.36
N VAL A 314 4.33 -8.91 -38.07
CA VAL A 314 4.73 -7.71 -38.83
C VAL A 314 5.12 -8.08 -40.27
N ASN A 315 5.88 -9.17 -40.46
CA ASN A 315 6.22 -9.67 -41.79
C ASN A 315 4.98 -10.10 -42.58
N ALA A 316 4.04 -10.82 -41.95
CA ALA A 316 2.79 -11.24 -42.57
C ALA A 316 1.91 -10.06 -42.99
N THR A 317 1.91 -8.98 -42.19
CA THR A 317 1.21 -7.74 -42.51
C THR A 317 1.81 -7.08 -43.75
N LEU A 318 3.14 -7.01 -43.85
CA LEU A 318 3.83 -6.51 -45.04
C LEU A 318 3.53 -7.36 -46.29
N ASP A 319 3.44 -8.69 -46.15
CA ASP A 319 3.07 -9.59 -47.25
C ASP A 319 1.64 -9.38 -47.76
N ALA A 320 0.71 -9.08 -46.85
CA ALA A 320 -0.69 -8.81 -47.19
C ALA A 320 -0.87 -7.51 -47.98
N VAL A 321 0.02 -6.52 -47.78
CA VAL A 321 -0.07 -5.19 -48.37
C VAL A 321 0.66 -5.09 -49.73
N ILE A 322 1.75 -5.82 -49.93
CA ILE A 322 2.59 -5.69 -51.15
C ILE A 322 1.95 -6.30 -52.40
N LYS A 323 1.31 -7.47 -52.27
CA LYS A 323 0.76 -8.20 -53.43
C LYS A 323 -0.28 -7.38 -54.20
N PRO A 324 -1.31 -6.79 -53.55
CA PRO A 324 -2.32 -6.00 -54.25
C PRO A 324 -1.74 -4.73 -54.92
N LEU A 325 -0.75 -4.07 -54.29
CA LEU A 325 -0.12 -2.86 -54.83
C LEU A 325 0.63 -3.13 -56.14
N ASN A 326 1.35 -4.25 -56.22
CA ASN A 326 2.06 -4.64 -57.45
C ASN A 326 1.11 -4.99 -58.59
N VAL A 327 -0.03 -5.63 -58.29
CA VAL A 327 -1.06 -5.93 -59.29
C VAL A 327 -1.67 -4.65 -59.85
N ALA A 328 -2.02 -3.70 -58.97
CA ALA A 328 -2.55 -2.41 -59.39
C ALA A 328 -1.58 -1.65 -60.31
N ALA A 329 -0.30 -1.61 -59.95
CA ALA A 329 0.74 -0.94 -60.75
C ALA A 329 0.90 -1.56 -62.15
N ASN A 330 0.85 -2.89 -62.27
CA ASN A 330 0.97 -3.57 -63.56
C ASN A 330 -0.21 -3.27 -64.51
N TYR A 331 -1.43 -3.24 -63.97
CA TYR A 331 -2.63 -2.98 -64.77
C TYR A 331 -2.68 -1.56 -65.32
N VAL A 332 -2.27 -0.58 -64.50
CA VAL A 332 -2.16 0.83 -64.94
C VAL A 332 -1.14 0.95 -66.09
N ASP A 333 0.01 0.28 -66.00
CA ASP A 333 1.02 0.29 -67.07
C ASP A 333 0.49 -0.27 -68.40
N ARG A 334 -0.26 -1.38 -68.38
CA ARG A 334 -0.82 -1.98 -69.60
C ARG A 334 -1.88 -1.11 -70.27
N ILE A 335 -2.83 -0.59 -69.48
CA ILE A 335 -3.89 0.31 -69.97
C ILE A 335 -3.26 1.56 -70.61
N SER A 336 -2.19 2.10 -70.02
CA SER A 336 -1.49 3.28 -70.57
C SER A 336 -0.87 3.07 -71.95
N LYS A 337 -0.63 1.82 -72.35
CA LYS A 337 -0.03 1.43 -73.64
C LYS A 337 -1.06 0.99 -74.69
N GLY A 338 -2.35 1.04 -74.38
CA GLY A 338 -3.43 0.63 -75.29
C GLY A 338 -3.64 -0.89 -75.39
N ASP A 339 -2.94 -1.69 -74.58
CA ASP A 339 -3.23 -3.11 -74.37
C ASP A 339 -4.24 -3.22 -73.22
N ILE A 340 -5.50 -3.53 -73.52
CA ILE A 340 -6.55 -3.62 -72.51
C ILE A 340 -6.54 -5.06 -71.92
N PRO A 341 -6.05 -5.26 -70.68
CA PRO A 341 -6.01 -6.57 -70.06
C PRO A 341 -7.42 -7.10 -69.74
N ALA A 342 -7.52 -8.41 -69.52
CA ALA A 342 -8.72 -9.00 -68.93
C ALA A 342 -8.95 -8.47 -67.50
N LYS A 343 -10.19 -8.52 -67.02
CA LYS A 343 -10.56 -8.06 -65.67
C LYS A 343 -9.79 -8.81 -64.58
N ILE A 344 -9.47 -8.09 -63.50
CA ILE A 344 -8.90 -8.67 -62.28
C ILE A 344 -9.99 -9.51 -61.60
N THR A 345 -9.77 -10.83 -61.50
CA THR A 345 -10.68 -11.80 -60.86
C THR A 345 -10.26 -12.21 -59.45
N ASP A 346 -9.05 -11.84 -59.03
CA ASP A 346 -8.54 -12.17 -57.69
C ASP A 346 -9.38 -11.48 -56.59
N THR A 347 -9.53 -12.16 -55.47
CA THR A 347 -10.33 -11.68 -54.33
C THR A 347 -9.46 -10.83 -53.40
N TYR A 348 -9.88 -9.58 -53.17
CA TYR A 348 -9.25 -8.63 -52.25
C TYR A 348 -10.31 -8.13 -51.25
N ASN A 349 -9.88 -7.65 -50.08
CA ASN A 349 -10.76 -7.13 -49.02
C ASN A 349 -10.46 -5.64 -48.76
N GLY A 350 -11.46 -4.89 -48.25
CA GLY A 350 -11.32 -3.47 -47.90
C GLY A 350 -10.87 -2.61 -49.07
N ASP A 351 -9.92 -1.71 -48.82
CA ASP A 351 -9.40 -0.73 -49.80
C ASP A 351 -8.83 -1.39 -51.07
N PHE A 352 -8.26 -2.59 -50.97
CA PHE A 352 -7.74 -3.31 -52.13
C PHE A 352 -8.84 -3.84 -53.05
N ASN A 353 -10.03 -4.13 -52.52
CA ASN A 353 -11.19 -4.47 -53.35
C ASN A 353 -11.69 -3.23 -54.12
N THR A 354 -11.62 -2.05 -53.50
CA THR A 354 -11.94 -0.77 -54.13
C THR A 354 -11.00 -0.50 -55.30
N ILE A 355 -9.69 -0.68 -55.13
CA ILE A 355 -8.70 -0.53 -56.22
C ILE A 355 -8.99 -1.49 -57.38
N LYS A 356 -9.28 -2.77 -57.08
CA LYS A 356 -9.66 -3.77 -58.08
C LYS A 356 -10.90 -3.34 -58.88
N ASN A 357 -11.95 -2.89 -58.19
CA ASN A 357 -13.19 -2.44 -58.84
C ASN A 357 -12.94 -1.24 -59.76
N ASN A 358 -12.19 -0.24 -59.29
CA ASN A 358 -11.85 0.94 -60.08
C ASN A 358 -11.09 0.58 -61.37
N LEU A 359 -10.12 -0.34 -61.29
CA LEU A 359 -9.37 -0.81 -62.46
C LEU A 359 -10.26 -1.61 -63.43
N ASN A 360 -11.17 -2.45 -62.93
CA ASN A 360 -12.13 -3.18 -63.76
C ASN A 360 -13.14 -2.26 -64.45
N THR A 361 -13.62 -1.20 -63.78
CA THR A 361 -14.48 -0.18 -64.40
C THR A 361 -13.76 0.57 -65.51
N CYS A 362 -12.46 0.86 -65.33
CA CYS A 362 -11.64 1.46 -66.38
C CYS A 362 -11.51 0.54 -67.62
N ILE A 363 -11.29 -0.76 -67.40
CA ILE A 363 -11.23 -1.77 -68.47
C ILE A 363 -12.55 -1.83 -69.26
N ASP A 364 -13.69 -1.75 -68.58
CA ASP A 364 -15.01 -1.75 -69.24
C ASP A 364 -15.23 -0.52 -70.12
N ALA A 365 -14.92 0.67 -69.61
CA ALA A 365 -15.14 1.92 -70.33
C ALA A 365 -14.36 1.98 -71.66
N VAL A 366 -13.10 1.54 -71.66
CA VAL A 366 -12.26 1.56 -72.87
C VAL A 366 -12.72 0.50 -73.89
N ASN A 367 -13.17 -0.68 -73.44
CA ASN A 367 -13.69 -1.72 -74.34
C ASN A 367 -14.98 -1.31 -75.07
N SER A 368 -15.90 -0.63 -74.38
CA SER A 368 -17.16 -0.17 -75.00
C SER A 368 -16.93 0.84 -76.13
N LEU A 369 -15.98 1.77 -75.95
CA LEU A 369 -15.67 2.79 -76.97
C LEU A 369 -15.15 2.17 -78.27
N VAL A 370 -14.31 1.15 -78.15
CA VAL A 370 -13.75 0.42 -79.32
C VAL A 370 -14.83 -0.33 -80.09
N ALA A 371 -15.88 -0.80 -79.40
CA ALA A 371 -17.00 -1.50 -80.03
C ALA A 371 -17.93 -0.54 -80.81
N GLU A 372 -18.22 0.64 -80.28
CA GLU A 372 -19.11 1.63 -80.91
C GLU A 372 -18.54 2.21 -82.19
N ALA A 373 -17.22 2.47 -82.21
CA ALA A 373 -16.53 2.93 -83.41
C ALA A 373 -16.72 1.96 -84.59
N LYS A 374 -16.72 0.64 -84.33
CA LYS A 374 -16.97 -0.39 -85.36
C LYS A 374 -18.44 -0.43 -85.83
N ASN A 375 -19.40 -0.08 -84.96
CA ASN A 375 -20.83 -0.09 -85.31
C ASN A 375 -21.20 1.06 -86.26
N LEU A 376 -20.68 2.27 -86.02
CA LEU A 376 -20.89 3.41 -86.90
C LEU A 376 -20.30 3.21 -88.29
N GLU A 377 -19.09 2.64 -88.34
CA GLU A 377 -18.41 2.28 -89.58
C GLU A 377 -19.31 1.39 -90.46
N LYS A 378 -19.96 0.39 -89.84
CA LYS A 378 -20.88 -0.52 -90.52
C LYS A 378 -22.16 0.19 -91.01
N ALA A 379 -22.76 1.05 -90.20
CA ALA A 379 -24.00 1.75 -90.55
C ALA A 379 -23.84 2.72 -91.73
N ALA A 380 -22.67 3.35 -91.84
CA ALA A 380 -22.31 4.22 -92.96
C ALA A 380 -22.16 3.44 -94.28
N ILE A 381 -21.56 2.24 -94.23
CA ILE A 381 -21.42 1.34 -95.40
C ILE A 381 -22.80 0.86 -95.90
N GLU A 382 -23.80 0.75 -95.03
CA GLU A 382 -25.15 0.25 -95.33
C GLU A 382 -26.17 1.34 -95.77
N GLY A 383 -25.75 2.60 -95.95
CA GLY A 383 -26.63 3.67 -96.44
C GLY A 383 -27.64 4.23 -95.42
N ARG A 384 -27.53 3.85 -94.13
CA ARG A 384 -28.36 4.37 -93.03
C ARG A 384 -27.75 5.66 -92.46
N LEU A 385 -27.73 6.72 -93.26
CA LEU A 385 -27.10 8.01 -92.92
C LEU A 385 -27.77 8.77 -91.76
N ALA A 386 -28.94 8.32 -91.30
CA ALA A 386 -29.58 8.79 -90.07
C ALA A 386 -29.06 8.08 -88.81
N THR A 387 -28.23 7.03 -88.95
CA THR A 387 -27.66 6.34 -87.79
C THR A 387 -26.71 7.30 -87.08
N ARG A 388 -26.93 7.46 -85.79
CA ARG A 388 -26.10 8.25 -84.88
C ARG A 388 -25.56 7.29 -83.83
N ALA A 389 -24.31 7.48 -83.42
CA ALA A 389 -23.84 6.79 -82.24
C ALA A 389 -24.41 7.50 -81.02
N ASP A 390 -24.78 6.70 -80.03
CA ASP A 390 -25.37 7.18 -78.80
C ASP A 390 -24.28 7.73 -77.88
N ALA A 391 -24.05 9.04 -77.99
CA ALA A 391 -23.10 9.76 -77.17
C ALA A 391 -23.43 9.69 -75.66
N SER A 392 -24.65 9.30 -75.27
CA SER A 392 -25.08 9.21 -73.87
C SER A 392 -24.54 7.99 -73.12
N GLN A 393 -24.05 6.97 -73.84
CA GLN A 393 -23.42 5.77 -73.25
C GLN A 393 -21.98 6.01 -72.79
N TYR A 394 -21.43 7.20 -73.05
CA TYR A 394 -20.07 7.60 -72.74
C TYR A 394 -20.09 8.84 -71.83
N GLN A 395 -19.10 8.94 -70.94
CA GLN A 395 -18.94 10.09 -70.05
C GLN A 395 -17.58 10.76 -70.27
N GLY A 396 -17.48 12.05 -69.93
CA GLY A 396 -16.25 12.82 -70.09
C GLY A 396 -15.84 13.04 -71.55
N ASP A 397 -14.54 13.00 -71.84
CA ASP A 397 -14.02 13.28 -73.19
C ASP A 397 -14.41 12.22 -74.23
N PHE A 398 -14.77 11.01 -73.82
CA PHE A 398 -15.26 9.96 -74.72
C PHE A 398 -16.61 10.29 -75.37
N ARG A 399 -17.46 11.07 -74.70
CA ARG A 399 -18.74 11.57 -75.24
C ARG A 399 -18.55 12.58 -76.37
N LYS A 400 -17.58 13.49 -76.21
CA LYS A 400 -17.28 14.55 -77.19
C LYS A 400 -16.85 13.97 -78.54
N VAL A 401 -16.13 12.84 -78.54
CA VAL A 401 -15.70 12.13 -79.75
C VAL A 401 -16.90 11.61 -80.54
N VAL A 402 -17.92 11.07 -79.85
CA VAL A 402 -19.13 10.54 -80.48
C VAL A 402 -20.03 11.65 -81.04
N GLU A 403 -20.13 12.80 -80.36
CA GLU A 403 -20.90 13.96 -80.82
C GLU A 403 -20.35 14.58 -82.12
N GLY A 404 -19.02 14.61 -82.30
CA GLY A 404 -18.39 15.18 -83.50
C GLY A 404 -18.70 14.42 -84.81
N VAL A 405 -18.86 13.11 -84.75
CA VAL A 405 -19.22 12.27 -85.90
C VAL A 405 -20.67 12.53 -86.35
N ASN A 406 -21.56 12.82 -85.41
CA ASN A 406 -22.98 13.06 -85.67
C ASN A 406 -23.23 14.35 -86.48
N ASN A 407 -22.48 15.43 -86.20
CA ASN A 407 -22.68 16.73 -86.86
C ASN A 407 -22.34 16.73 -88.37
N CYS A 408 -21.44 15.86 -88.80
CA CYS A 408 -21.05 15.72 -90.22
C CYS A 408 -22.21 15.20 -91.09
N LEU A 409 -23.08 14.35 -90.51
CA LEU A 409 -24.22 13.75 -91.20
C LEU A 409 -25.37 14.75 -91.43
N ASP A 410 -25.40 15.89 -90.73
CA ASP A 410 -26.51 16.85 -90.79
C ASP A 410 -26.44 17.78 -92.02
N ALA A 411 -25.27 18.01 -92.61
CA ALA A 411 -25.06 18.95 -93.72
C ALA A 411 -25.58 18.46 -95.10
N VAL A 412 -25.87 17.16 -95.24
CA VAL A 412 -26.27 16.52 -96.50
C VAL A 412 -27.80 16.31 -96.58
N ILE A 413 -28.50 16.42 -95.46
CA ILE A 413 -29.93 16.08 -95.32
C ILE A 413 -30.87 17.19 -95.88
N GLY A 414 -30.46 18.47 -95.83
CA GLY A 414 -31.34 19.62 -96.07
C GLY A 414 -32.05 19.70 -97.44
N PRO A 415 -31.34 19.63 -98.58
CA PRO A 415 -31.96 19.72 -99.91
C PRO A 415 -32.90 18.55 -100.26
N LEU A 416 -32.61 17.35 -99.74
CA LEU A 416 -33.50 16.18 -99.86
C LEU A 416 -34.77 16.35 -99.02
N ASN A 417 -34.67 17.03 -97.88
CA ASN A 417 -35.80 17.32 -97.02
C ASN A 417 -36.79 18.34 -97.60
N VAL A 418 -36.43 19.27 -98.49
CA VAL A 418 -37.43 20.21 -99.06
C VAL A 418 -38.36 19.53 -100.07
N ALA A 419 -37.78 18.64 -100.90
CA ALA A 419 -38.56 17.80 -101.81
C ALA A 419 -39.45 16.82 -101.04
N ALA A 420 -38.93 16.25 -99.94
CA ALA A 420 -39.72 15.49 -98.99
C ALA A 420 -40.77 16.37 -98.31
N ASP A 421 -40.47 17.60 -97.89
CA ASP A 421 -41.32 18.54 -97.15
C ASP A 421 -42.55 19.00 -97.93
N TYR A 422 -42.51 19.15 -99.26
CA TYR A 422 -43.73 19.45 -100.01
C TYR A 422 -44.60 18.22 -100.28
N VAL A 423 -43.97 17.06 -100.49
CA VAL A 423 -44.69 15.78 -100.53
C VAL A 423 -45.26 15.44 -99.15
N ASP A 424 -44.53 15.78 -98.09
CA ASP A 424 -44.88 15.67 -96.67
C ASP A 424 -45.93 16.70 -96.30
N LYS A 425 -45.92 17.93 -96.81
CA LYS A 425 -47.00 18.91 -96.61
C LYS A 425 -48.29 18.44 -97.26
N PHE A 426 -48.24 17.89 -98.47
CA PHE A 426 -49.40 17.22 -99.07
C PHE A 426 -49.81 15.95 -98.31
N ALA A 427 -48.85 15.18 -97.78
CA ALA A 427 -49.12 14.00 -96.94
C ALA A 427 -49.63 14.37 -95.53
N ASN A 428 -49.29 15.57 -95.05
CA ASN A 428 -49.64 16.16 -93.75
C ASN A 428 -50.84 17.10 -93.86
N GLY A 429 -51.55 17.10 -94.99
CA GLY A 429 -52.80 17.84 -95.16
C GLY A 429 -52.67 19.36 -95.10
N ILE A 430 -51.45 19.90 -95.16
CA ILE A 430 -51.16 21.32 -95.20
C ILE A 430 -51.11 21.71 -96.66
N ILE A 431 -51.96 22.64 -97.06
CA ILE A 431 -52.02 23.13 -98.44
C ILE A 431 -51.09 24.32 -98.54
N PRO A 432 -49.87 24.16 -99.07
CA PRO A 432 -48.87 25.21 -99.00
C PRO A 432 -49.15 26.28 -100.07
N PRO A 433 -48.66 27.51 -99.89
CA PRO A 433 -48.53 28.43 -101.02
C PRO A 433 -47.65 27.81 -102.10
N ALA A 434 -47.84 28.21 -103.35
CA ALA A 434 -47.01 27.71 -104.44
C ALA A 434 -45.50 28.03 -104.19
N ILE A 435 -44.61 27.06 -104.43
CA ILE A 435 -43.16 27.20 -104.13
C ILE A 435 -42.54 28.33 -104.96
N SER A 436 -41.71 29.19 -104.32
CA SER A 436 -41.03 30.34 -104.95
C SER A 436 -39.49 30.36 -104.93
N ASP A 437 -38.83 29.44 -104.20
CA ASP A 437 -37.36 29.46 -103.99
C ASP A 437 -36.52 29.00 -105.21
N GLN A 438 -35.26 29.45 -105.30
CA GLN A 438 -34.35 29.21 -106.42
C GLN A 438 -33.35 28.08 -106.13
N TYR A 439 -33.58 26.92 -106.75
CA TYR A 439 -32.70 25.74 -106.66
C TYR A 439 -31.91 25.55 -107.96
N HIS A 440 -30.74 24.90 -107.87
CA HIS A 440 -29.88 24.60 -109.03
C HIS A 440 -29.89 23.12 -109.39
N GLY A 441 -29.81 22.82 -110.69
CA GLY A 441 -29.78 21.44 -111.19
C GLY A 441 -31.07 20.67 -110.91
N ASP A 442 -30.94 19.43 -110.46
CA ASP A 442 -32.04 18.46 -110.35
C ASP A 442 -33.15 18.86 -109.36
N PHE A 443 -32.87 19.75 -108.40
CA PHE A 443 -33.85 20.20 -107.40
C PHE A 443 -34.92 21.19 -107.95
N ASN A 444 -34.77 21.77 -109.14
CA ASN A 444 -35.73 22.74 -109.70
C ASN A 444 -36.94 22.09 -110.43
N VAL A 445 -36.79 20.87 -110.93
CA VAL A 445 -37.86 20.12 -111.63
C VAL A 445 -38.93 19.61 -110.65
N ILE A 446 -38.53 19.24 -109.44
CA ILE A 446 -39.44 18.74 -108.38
C ILE A 446 -40.49 19.79 -107.98
N LYS A 447 -40.13 21.08 -108.05
CA LYS A 447 -40.93 22.21 -107.64
C LYS A 447 -42.24 22.39 -108.44
N ASP A 448 -42.21 22.26 -109.77
CA ASP A 448 -43.37 22.61 -110.62
C ASP A 448 -44.57 21.64 -110.46
N ASN A 449 -44.30 20.35 -110.22
CA ASN A 449 -45.36 19.33 -110.05
C ASN A 449 -46.15 19.49 -108.75
N LEU A 450 -45.53 20.04 -107.70
CA LEU A 450 -46.14 20.19 -106.39
C LEU A 450 -47.26 21.24 -106.40
N ASN A 451 -47.18 22.28 -107.24
CA ASN A 451 -48.16 23.38 -107.25
C ASN A 451 -49.57 22.98 -107.76
N SER A 452 -49.72 21.93 -108.58
CA SER A 452 -51.04 21.48 -109.07
C SER A 452 -51.87 20.73 -108.01
N CYS A 453 -51.23 20.05 -107.05
CA CYS A 453 -51.89 19.34 -105.93
C CYS A 453 -52.59 20.28 -104.94
N VAL A 454 -52.07 21.50 -104.80
CA VAL A 454 -52.60 22.55 -103.90
C VAL A 454 -54.07 22.87 -104.16
N HIS A 455 -54.50 22.88 -105.43
CA HIS A 455 -55.81 23.40 -105.80
C HIS A 455 -56.98 22.47 -105.46
N ALA A 456 -56.78 21.14 -105.54
CA ALA A 456 -57.81 20.13 -105.26
C ALA A 456 -58.06 19.94 -103.76
N LEU A 457 -57.00 20.01 -102.94
CA LEU A 457 -57.08 19.88 -101.48
C LEU A 457 -57.90 21.01 -100.82
N ASN A 458 -57.89 22.23 -101.38
CA ASN A 458 -58.52 23.41 -100.76
C ASN A 458 -60.06 23.28 -100.62
N SER A 459 -60.72 22.53 -101.51
CA SER A 459 -62.17 22.32 -101.45
C SER A 459 -62.59 21.28 -100.40
N LEU A 460 -61.71 20.32 -100.08
CA LEU A 460 -61.92 19.29 -99.06
C LEU A 460 -61.76 19.86 -97.63
N VAL A 461 -60.81 20.79 -97.45
CA VAL A 461 -60.53 21.46 -96.16
C VAL A 461 -61.71 22.29 -95.67
N ALA A 462 -62.51 22.87 -96.56
CA ALA A 462 -63.68 23.67 -96.19
C ALA A 462 -64.75 22.84 -95.45
N ASP A 463 -65.04 21.62 -95.92
CA ASP A 463 -66.00 20.73 -95.26
C ASP A 463 -65.40 20.06 -94.01
N ALA A 464 -64.08 19.84 -93.97
CA ALA A 464 -63.38 19.38 -92.77
C ALA A 464 -63.41 20.43 -91.63
N ASN A 465 -63.33 21.73 -91.94
CA ASN A 465 -63.41 22.80 -90.94
C ASN A 465 -64.79 22.89 -90.25
N LEU A 466 -65.88 22.63 -90.97
CA LEU A 466 -67.24 22.59 -90.39
C LEU A 466 -67.36 21.51 -89.30
N LEU A 467 -66.85 20.30 -89.56
CA LEU A 467 -66.84 19.18 -88.61
C LEU A 467 -65.81 19.37 -87.50
N SER A 468 -64.63 19.90 -87.84
CA SER A 468 -63.55 20.22 -86.90
C SER A 468 -63.98 21.28 -85.87
N GLN A 469 -64.71 22.32 -86.28
CA GLN A 469 -65.18 23.35 -85.37
C GLN A 469 -66.24 22.82 -84.38
N ALA A 470 -67.12 21.92 -84.84
CA ALA A 470 -68.03 21.23 -83.94
C ALA A 470 -67.32 20.31 -82.93
N ALA A 471 -66.21 19.67 -83.33
CA ALA A 471 -65.36 18.88 -82.44
C ALA A 471 -64.56 19.76 -81.46
N ALA A 472 -64.04 20.92 -81.91
CA ALA A 472 -63.31 21.89 -81.08
C ALA A 472 -64.21 22.58 -80.04
N GLU A 473 -65.50 22.74 -80.32
CA GLU A 473 -66.51 23.24 -79.37
C GLU A 473 -67.04 22.15 -78.41
N GLY A 474 -66.54 20.90 -78.51
CA GLY A 474 -66.97 19.76 -77.69
C GLY A 474 -68.32 19.16 -78.08
N LYS A 475 -68.92 19.58 -79.20
CA LYS A 475 -70.24 19.13 -79.70
C LYS A 475 -70.08 18.00 -80.73
N LEU A 476 -69.57 16.86 -80.27
CA LEU A 476 -69.23 15.68 -81.10
C LEU A 476 -70.41 15.02 -81.84
N SER A 477 -71.64 15.52 -81.67
CA SER A 477 -72.86 15.04 -82.35
C SER A 477 -73.14 15.65 -83.74
N THR A 478 -72.26 16.52 -84.28
CA THR A 478 -72.46 17.25 -85.56
C THR A 478 -71.98 16.47 -86.80
N ARG A 479 -72.56 16.66 -88.01
CA ARG A 479 -72.30 15.89 -89.27
C ARG A 479 -72.26 16.78 -90.55
N ALA A 480 -71.55 16.37 -91.62
CA ALA A 480 -71.39 17.12 -92.90
C ALA A 480 -72.13 16.51 -94.11
N ASP A 481 -72.37 17.31 -95.17
CA ASP A 481 -73.15 16.95 -96.39
C ASP A 481 -72.24 16.42 -97.53
N ALA A 482 -72.36 15.12 -97.83
CA ALA A 482 -71.50 14.41 -98.79
C ALA A 482 -71.80 14.70 -100.28
N SER A 483 -72.83 15.46 -100.62
CA SER A 483 -73.28 15.63 -102.01
C SER A 483 -72.41 16.57 -102.90
N LYS A 484 -71.40 17.27 -102.34
CA LYS A 484 -70.57 18.31 -103.01
C LYS A 484 -69.23 17.84 -103.60
N HIS A 485 -68.87 16.57 -103.48
CA HIS A 485 -67.56 16.02 -103.91
C HIS A 485 -67.70 14.92 -104.97
N TRP A 486 -66.61 14.65 -105.72
CA TRP A 486 -66.56 13.68 -106.84
C TRP A 486 -65.40 12.70 -106.64
N GLY A 487 -65.53 11.47 -107.15
CA GLY A 487 -64.50 10.45 -106.99
C GLY A 487 -64.29 10.04 -105.52
N ASP A 488 -63.06 9.70 -105.14
CA ASP A 488 -62.75 9.21 -103.79
C ASP A 488 -62.96 10.27 -102.68
N TYR A 489 -62.98 11.57 -103.00
CA TYR A 489 -63.28 12.64 -102.04
C TYR A 489 -64.72 12.59 -101.47
N ARG A 490 -65.70 12.00 -102.17
CA ARG A 490 -67.07 11.78 -101.66
C ARG A 490 -67.15 10.68 -100.59
N LYS A 491 -66.38 9.60 -100.77
CA LYS A 491 -66.29 8.50 -99.80
C LYS A 491 -65.67 8.96 -98.48
N VAL A 492 -64.79 9.97 -98.52
CA VAL A 492 -64.14 10.56 -97.34
C VAL A 492 -65.17 11.19 -96.40
N VAL A 493 -66.13 11.97 -96.91
CA VAL A 493 -67.13 12.66 -96.08
C VAL A 493 -68.10 11.68 -95.39
N GLU A 494 -68.51 10.61 -96.09
CA GLU A 494 -69.34 9.54 -95.51
C GLU A 494 -68.60 8.74 -94.43
N GLY A 495 -67.30 8.51 -94.60
CA GLY A 495 -66.44 7.83 -93.61
C GLY A 495 -66.23 8.63 -92.31
N VAL A 496 -66.01 9.95 -92.41
CA VAL A 496 -65.76 10.82 -91.24
C VAL A 496 -66.95 10.82 -90.26
N ASN A 497 -68.19 10.73 -90.75
CA ASN A 497 -69.38 10.67 -89.92
C ASN A 497 -69.46 9.38 -89.06
N ALA A 498 -68.97 8.24 -89.56
CA ALA A 498 -68.94 6.97 -88.81
C ALA A 498 -67.78 6.91 -87.79
N THR A 499 -66.66 7.57 -88.07
CA THR A 499 -65.51 7.64 -87.15
C THR A 499 -65.85 8.31 -85.81
N LEU A 500 -66.70 9.34 -85.83
CA LEU A 500 -67.13 10.06 -84.61
C LEU A 500 -67.84 9.13 -83.60
N ASP A 501 -68.60 8.14 -84.08
CA ASP A 501 -69.32 7.20 -83.20
C ASP A 501 -68.38 6.20 -82.50
N TYR A 502 -67.25 5.84 -83.13
CA TYR A 502 -66.25 4.93 -82.55
C TYR A 502 -65.27 5.59 -81.57
N VAL A 503 -65.18 6.92 -81.54
CA VAL A 503 -64.22 7.68 -80.71
C VAL A 503 -64.78 8.09 -79.34
N ILE A 504 -66.10 8.31 -79.23
CA ILE A 504 -66.74 8.85 -78.02
C ILE A 504 -66.68 7.86 -76.82
N GLY A 505 -66.85 6.56 -77.06
CA GLY A 505 -66.92 5.56 -75.97
C GLY A 505 -65.64 5.39 -75.15
N PRO A 506 -64.49 5.06 -75.76
CA PRO A 506 -63.22 4.84 -75.05
C PRO A 506 -62.69 6.08 -74.29
N LEU A 507 -62.98 7.30 -74.77
CA LEU A 507 -62.54 8.54 -74.11
C LEU A 507 -63.20 8.75 -72.74
N ASN A 508 -64.46 8.34 -72.58
CA ASN A 508 -65.16 8.46 -71.29
C ASN A 508 -64.58 7.51 -70.22
N VAL A 509 -64.16 6.30 -70.60
CA VAL A 509 -63.54 5.33 -69.67
C VAL A 509 -62.17 5.81 -69.19
N ALA A 510 -61.37 6.40 -70.07
CA ALA A 510 -60.07 6.97 -69.70
C ALA A 510 -60.20 8.12 -68.69
N ALA A 511 -61.22 8.97 -68.83
CA ALA A 511 -61.47 10.08 -67.91
C ALA A 511 -61.79 9.61 -66.47
N ASP A 512 -62.62 8.57 -66.33
CA ASP A 512 -63.01 8.00 -65.04
C ASP A 512 -61.82 7.43 -64.26
N TYR A 513 -60.93 6.69 -64.94
CA TYR A 513 -59.74 6.10 -64.33
C TYR A 513 -58.72 7.14 -63.85
N VAL A 514 -58.54 8.23 -64.61
CA VAL A 514 -57.67 9.34 -64.21
C VAL A 514 -58.22 10.05 -62.96
N GLU A 515 -59.54 10.20 -62.86
CA GLU A 515 -60.19 10.75 -61.66
C GLU A 515 -59.91 9.88 -60.42
N HIS A 516 -60.02 8.56 -60.53
CA HIS A 516 -59.73 7.61 -59.44
C HIS A 516 -58.27 7.69 -58.96
N ILE A 517 -57.30 7.68 -59.89
CA ILE A 517 -55.86 7.78 -59.58
C ILE A 517 -55.55 9.12 -58.90
N SER A 518 -56.14 10.23 -59.36
CA SER A 518 -55.92 11.57 -58.78
C SER A 518 -56.36 11.69 -57.32
N LYS A 519 -57.34 10.89 -56.90
CA LYS A 519 -57.86 10.84 -55.52
C LYS A 519 -57.10 9.84 -54.63
N GLY A 520 -56.09 9.14 -55.15
CA GLY A 520 -55.33 8.13 -54.42
C GLY A 520 -56.01 6.76 -54.33
N ASN A 521 -57.15 6.56 -55.00
CA ASN A 521 -57.86 5.28 -55.06
C ASN A 521 -57.43 4.53 -56.33
N ILE A 522 -56.35 3.75 -56.25
CA ILE A 522 -55.80 3.07 -57.44
C ILE A 522 -56.73 1.93 -57.88
N PRO A 523 -57.39 2.03 -59.06
CA PRO A 523 -58.34 1.03 -59.52
C PRO A 523 -57.64 -0.21 -60.08
N VAL A 524 -58.40 -1.30 -60.27
CA VAL A 524 -57.91 -2.52 -60.95
C VAL A 524 -57.67 -2.26 -62.45
N ARG A 525 -56.80 -3.06 -63.07
CA ARG A 525 -56.47 -2.94 -64.50
C ARG A 525 -57.70 -2.95 -65.41
N ILE A 526 -57.65 -2.17 -66.47
CA ILE A 526 -58.69 -2.13 -67.51
C ILE A 526 -58.63 -3.43 -68.33
N THR A 527 -59.74 -4.17 -68.41
CA THR A 527 -59.84 -5.47 -69.11
C THR A 527 -60.59 -5.43 -70.45
N ASP A 528 -61.23 -4.32 -70.78
CA ASP A 528 -62.00 -4.18 -72.01
C ASP A 528 -61.12 -4.24 -73.28
N ASN A 529 -61.71 -4.75 -74.37
CA ASN A 529 -61.03 -4.92 -75.66
C ASN A 529 -61.17 -3.67 -76.53
N TYR A 530 -60.04 -3.01 -76.76
CA TYR A 530 -59.91 -1.88 -77.68
C TYR A 530 -58.88 -2.20 -78.77
N ASN A 531 -58.96 -1.51 -79.90
CA ASN A 531 -58.04 -1.66 -81.02
C ASN A 531 -57.31 -0.33 -81.29
N GLY A 532 -56.10 -0.40 -81.87
CA GLY A 532 -55.32 0.79 -82.24
C GLY A 532 -54.95 1.68 -81.04
N ASP A 533 -55.05 2.99 -81.20
CA ASP A 533 -54.60 3.99 -80.21
C ASP A 533 -55.34 3.90 -78.87
N PHE A 534 -56.59 3.47 -78.84
CA PHE A 534 -57.33 3.25 -77.60
C PHE A 534 -56.79 2.07 -76.77
N ASN A 535 -56.20 1.06 -77.44
CA ASN A 535 -55.47 0.01 -76.74
C ASN A 535 -54.15 0.53 -76.16
N THR A 536 -53.51 1.48 -76.85
CA THR A 536 -52.32 2.19 -76.33
C THR A 536 -52.67 3.01 -75.08
N ILE A 537 -53.78 3.75 -75.08
CA ILE A 537 -54.27 4.50 -73.91
C ILE A 537 -54.53 3.55 -72.73
N LYS A 538 -55.21 2.42 -72.97
CA LYS A 538 -55.42 1.37 -71.97
C LYS A 538 -54.09 0.88 -71.38
N ASN A 539 -53.12 0.54 -72.23
CA ASN A 539 -51.83 0.02 -71.80
C ASN A 539 -51.05 1.06 -70.98
N ASN A 540 -51.07 2.33 -71.36
CA ASN A 540 -50.41 3.41 -70.63
C ASN A 540 -51.06 3.64 -69.25
N LEU A 541 -52.39 3.63 -69.17
CA LEU A 541 -53.10 3.72 -67.88
C LEU A 541 -52.79 2.51 -66.98
N ASN A 542 -52.74 1.30 -67.53
CA ASN A 542 -52.35 0.11 -66.78
C ASN A 542 -50.88 0.17 -66.29
N GLN A 543 -49.95 0.68 -67.11
CA GLN A 543 -48.56 0.89 -66.69
C GLN A 543 -48.45 1.92 -65.55
N CYS A 544 -49.25 2.98 -65.59
CA CYS A 544 -49.34 3.97 -64.51
C CYS A 544 -49.84 3.33 -63.21
N ILE A 545 -50.91 2.53 -63.28
CA ILE A 545 -51.45 1.76 -62.15
C ILE A 545 -50.37 0.85 -61.54
N ASP A 546 -49.62 0.13 -62.37
CA ASP A 546 -48.57 -0.79 -61.90
C ASP A 546 -47.39 -0.05 -61.23
N ALA A 547 -47.04 1.14 -61.71
CA ALA A 547 -45.96 1.95 -61.15
C ALA A 547 -46.33 2.52 -59.78
N VAL A 548 -47.56 3.03 -59.64
CA VAL A 548 -48.05 3.57 -58.36
C VAL A 548 -48.23 2.45 -57.34
N ASN A 549 -48.78 1.29 -57.74
CA ASN A 549 -48.93 0.14 -56.83
C ASN A 549 -47.59 -0.37 -56.29
N ARG A 550 -46.54 -0.41 -57.12
CA ARG A 550 -45.20 -0.80 -56.66
C ARG A 550 -44.63 0.17 -55.63
N LEU A 551 -44.76 1.47 -55.85
CA LEU A 551 -44.27 2.47 -54.90
C LEU A 551 -45.00 2.38 -53.56
N VAL A 552 -46.34 2.22 -53.59
CA VAL A 552 -47.16 2.06 -52.38
C VAL A 552 -46.77 0.78 -51.63
N SER A 553 -46.50 -0.32 -52.34
CA SER A 553 -46.04 -1.58 -51.74
C SER A 553 -44.72 -1.41 -51.01
N ASP A 554 -43.73 -0.75 -51.62
CA ASP A 554 -42.42 -0.54 -50.99
C ASP A 554 -42.48 0.44 -49.81
N ALA A 555 -43.31 1.49 -49.92
CA ALA A 555 -43.56 2.40 -48.82
C ALA A 555 -44.18 1.68 -47.61
N ASN A 556 -45.17 0.81 -47.85
CA ASN A 556 -45.78 -0.01 -46.79
C ASN A 556 -44.79 -1.00 -46.18
N MET A 557 -43.96 -1.66 -47.01
CA MET A 557 -42.93 -2.59 -46.54
C MET A 557 -41.92 -1.88 -45.62
N LEU A 558 -41.43 -0.71 -46.03
CA LEU A 558 -40.47 0.07 -45.24
C LEU A 558 -41.09 0.62 -43.96
N ALA A 559 -42.34 1.10 -44.02
CA ALA A 559 -43.07 1.56 -42.84
C ALA A 559 -43.28 0.41 -41.83
N GLN A 560 -43.66 -0.77 -42.31
CA GLN A 560 -43.81 -1.96 -41.47
C GLN A 560 -42.47 -2.42 -40.90
N ALA A 561 -41.40 -2.41 -41.69
CA ALA A 561 -40.06 -2.74 -41.20
C ALA A 561 -39.58 -1.77 -40.12
N ALA A 562 -39.88 -0.47 -40.25
CA ALA A 562 -39.56 0.54 -39.24
C ALA A 562 -40.36 0.33 -37.94
N ASP A 563 -41.66 0.02 -38.02
CA ASP A 563 -42.52 -0.29 -36.87
C ASP A 563 -42.05 -1.55 -36.11
N GLU A 564 -41.55 -2.55 -36.84
CA GLU A 564 -40.98 -3.78 -36.28
C GLU A 564 -39.53 -3.62 -35.74
N GLY A 565 -38.96 -2.42 -35.84
CA GLY A 565 -37.60 -2.09 -35.44
C GLY A 565 -36.50 -2.54 -36.42
N ARG A 566 -36.85 -3.06 -37.60
CA ARG A 566 -35.92 -3.54 -38.65
C ARG A 566 -35.45 -2.38 -39.56
N ILE A 567 -34.82 -1.39 -38.96
CA ILE A 567 -34.37 -0.15 -39.63
C ILE A 567 -33.24 -0.36 -40.66
N THR A 568 -32.67 -1.57 -40.74
CA THR A 568 -31.70 -1.95 -41.79
C THR A 568 -32.36 -2.39 -43.10
N THR A 569 -33.69 -2.57 -43.13
CA THR A 569 -34.41 -2.94 -44.36
C THR A 569 -34.35 -1.80 -45.39
N ARG A 570 -34.19 -2.15 -46.67
CA ARG A 570 -34.14 -1.21 -47.80
C ARG A 570 -35.06 -1.68 -48.93
N ALA A 571 -35.71 -0.73 -49.60
CA ALA A 571 -36.48 -1.02 -50.81
C ALA A 571 -35.57 -1.02 -52.03
N ASP A 572 -35.90 -1.84 -53.02
CA ASP A 572 -35.12 -1.98 -54.26
C ASP A 572 -35.44 -0.84 -55.24
N ALA A 573 -34.60 0.19 -55.22
CA ALA A 573 -34.72 1.36 -56.08
C ALA A 573 -34.71 1.01 -57.58
N SER A 574 -34.17 -0.14 -57.98
CA SER A 574 -34.11 -0.56 -59.39
C SER A 574 -35.47 -0.92 -59.99
N GLN A 575 -36.48 -1.19 -59.16
CA GLN A 575 -37.84 -1.51 -59.61
C GLN A 575 -38.68 -0.27 -59.97
N HIS A 576 -38.15 0.92 -59.70
CA HIS A 576 -38.79 2.22 -59.93
C HIS A 576 -38.05 3.03 -60.99
N GLN A 577 -38.75 3.94 -61.65
CA GLN A 577 -38.18 4.82 -62.67
C GLN A 577 -38.56 6.29 -62.42
N GLY A 578 -37.80 7.21 -62.99
CA GLY A 578 -38.07 8.65 -62.87
C GLY A 578 -38.02 9.14 -61.42
N ASP A 579 -39.00 9.97 -61.04
CA ASP A 579 -39.05 10.57 -59.70
C ASP A 579 -39.43 9.56 -58.61
N PHE A 580 -40.12 8.47 -58.92
CA PHE A 580 -40.41 7.40 -57.95
C PHE A 580 -39.14 6.71 -57.45
N ARG A 581 -38.13 6.53 -58.32
CA ARG A 581 -36.82 6.02 -57.91
C ARG A 581 -36.12 6.96 -56.93
N LYS A 582 -36.14 8.28 -57.20
CA LYS A 582 -35.54 9.29 -56.31
C LYS A 582 -36.19 9.29 -54.93
N VAL A 583 -37.50 9.07 -54.85
CA VAL A 583 -38.22 8.95 -53.57
C VAL A 583 -37.71 7.74 -52.78
N VAL A 584 -37.62 6.56 -53.41
CA VAL A 584 -37.09 5.35 -52.75
C VAL A 584 -35.64 5.52 -52.31
N GLU A 585 -34.78 6.08 -53.17
CA GLU A 585 -33.38 6.39 -52.84
C GLU A 585 -33.27 7.37 -51.66
N GLY A 586 -34.10 8.42 -51.62
CA GLY A 586 -34.13 9.39 -50.53
C GLY A 586 -34.57 8.79 -49.18
N VAL A 587 -35.57 7.91 -49.19
CA VAL A 587 -36.00 7.18 -47.98
C VAL A 587 -34.89 6.24 -47.50
N ASN A 588 -34.26 5.49 -48.41
CA ASN A 588 -33.13 4.62 -48.08
C ASN A 588 -31.95 5.42 -47.47
N ALA A 589 -31.60 6.58 -48.04
CA ALA A 589 -30.53 7.45 -47.51
C ALA A 589 -30.87 8.03 -46.13
N THR A 590 -32.14 8.34 -45.87
CA THR A 590 -32.60 8.81 -44.56
C THR A 590 -32.44 7.72 -43.51
N LEU A 591 -32.78 6.47 -43.84
CA LEU A 591 -32.55 5.32 -42.95
C LEU A 591 -31.06 5.07 -42.71
N GLU A 592 -30.20 5.25 -43.73
CA GLU A 592 -28.74 5.17 -43.59
C GLU A 592 -28.21 6.13 -42.52
N THR A 593 -28.67 7.38 -42.57
CA THR A 593 -28.23 8.46 -41.68
C THR A 593 -28.63 8.23 -40.21
N ILE A 594 -29.67 7.44 -39.96
CA ILE A 594 -30.17 7.15 -38.61
C ILE A 594 -29.52 5.88 -38.02
N VAL A 595 -29.17 4.91 -38.86
CA VAL A 595 -28.59 3.63 -38.41
C VAL A 595 -27.21 3.81 -37.78
N GLU A 596 -26.33 4.64 -38.37
CA GLU A 596 -24.97 4.86 -37.85
C GLU A 596 -24.94 5.43 -36.41
N PRO A 597 -25.68 6.50 -36.08
CA PRO A 597 -25.78 7.00 -34.70
C PRO A 597 -26.31 5.96 -33.71
N ILE A 598 -27.28 5.12 -34.11
CA ILE A 598 -27.84 4.07 -33.24
C ILE A 598 -26.78 3.01 -32.89
N ILE A 599 -25.97 2.61 -33.88
CA ILE A 599 -24.83 1.71 -33.66
C ILE A 599 -23.80 2.35 -32.72
N ALA A 600 -23.49 3.63 -32.91
CA ALA A 600 -22.56 4.37 -32.04
C ALA A 600 -23.06 4.43 -30.59
N VAL A 601 -24.37 4.65 -30.38
CA VAL A 601 -24.98 4.62 -29.04
C VAL A 601 -24.91 3.23 -28.41
N LYS A 602 -25.22 2.15 -29.15
CA LYS A 602 -25.11 0.77 -28.65
C LYS A 602 -23.68 0.47 -28.15
N ASN A 603 -22.67 0.82 -28.94
CA ASN A 603 -21.26 0.61 -28.58
C ASN A 603 -20.82 1.48 -27.38
N ALA A 604 -21.30 2.72 -27.30
CA ALA A 604 -21.03 3.60 -26.16
C ALA A 604 -21.63 3.05 -24.86
N VAL A 605 -22.84 2.48 -24.92
CA VAL A 605 -23.50 1.83 -23.78
C VAL A 605 -22.71 0.62 -23.30
N GLU A 606 -22.23 -0.25 -24.20
CA GLU A 606 -21.36 -1.38 -23.82
C GLU A 606 -20.06 -0.92 -23.15
N THR A 607 -19.47 0.17 -23.65
CA THR A 607 -18.26 0.77 -23.07
C THR A 607 -18.53 1.34 -21.67
N ILE A 608 -19.64 2.06 -21.49
CA ILE A 608 -20.05 2.60 -20.17
C ILE A 608 -20.29 1.46 -19.18
N ASN A 609 -20.97 0.38 -19.60
CA ASN A 609 -21.26 -0.74 -18.72
C ASN A 609 -19.97 -1.45 -18.26
N THR A 610 -19.02 -1.63 -19.19
CA THR A 610 -17.69 -2.19 -18.87
C THR A 610 -16.93 -1.27 -17.90
N ALA A 611 -16.85 0.03 -18.19
CA ALA A 611 -16.16 1.00 -17.35
C ALA A 611 -16.81 1.14 -15.96
N ALA A 612 -18.14 1.15 -15.87
CA ALA A 612 -18.85 1.20 -14.59
C ALA A 612 -18.63 -0.09 -13.78
N GLY A 613 -18.55 -1.25 -14.43
CA GLY A 613 -18.15 -2.51 -13.81
C GLY A 613 -16.71 -2.48 -13.29
N GLU A 614 -15.77 -1.91 -14.05
CA GLU A 614 -14.39 -1.69 -13.60
C GLU A 614 -14.29 -0.71 -12.43
N ILE A 615 -15.07 0.38 -12.44
CA ILE A 615 -15.16 1.33 -11.30
C ILE A 615 -15.74 0.63 -10.07
N SER A 616 -16.85 -0.10 -10.21
CA SER A 616 -17.50 -0.82 -9.11
C SER A 616 -16.56 -1.85 -8.48
N SER A 617 -15.92 -2.67 -9.33
CA SER A 617 -14.83 -3.55 -8.90
C SER A 617 -13.81 -2.69 -8.16
N GLY A 618 -13.22 -1.69 -8.86
CA GLY A 618 -12.30 -0.61 -8.44
C GLY A 618 -12.51 -0.07 -7.03
N ASN A 619 -13.76 0.11 -6.67
CA ASN A 619 -14.16 0.70 -5.43
C ASN A 619 -14.23 -0.32 -4.29
N SER A 620 -14.50 -1.59 -4.60
CA SER A 620 -14.57 -2.68 -3.63
C SER A 620 -13.23 -2.99 -2.97
N ASP A 621 -12.10 -2.95 -3.68
CA ASP A 621 -10.77 -3.04 -3.03
C ASP A 621 -10.37 -1.74 -2.37
N LEU A 622 -10.75 -0.57 -2.92
CA LEU A 622 -10.50 0.68 -2.20
C LEU A 622 -11.20 0.63 -0.84
N SER A 623 -12.41 0.08 -0.76
CA SER A 623 -13.11 -0.24 0.49
C SER A 623 -12.26 -1.16 1.37
N SER A 624 -11.83 -2.32 0.85
CA SER A 624 -11.04 -3.29 1.60
C SER A 624 -9.72 -2.72 2.12
N ARG A 625 -9.04 -1.88 1.34
CA ARG A 625 -7.81 -1.19 1.73
C ARG A 625 -8.07 -0.10 2.75
N THR A 626 -9.19 0.60 2.65
CA THR A 626 -9.60 1.61 3.63
C THR A 626 -9.91 0.95 4.98
N GLU A 627 -10.60 -0.19 4.99
CA GLU A 627 -10.82 -1.00 6.21
C GLU A 627 -9.49 -1.51 6.79
N GLN A 628 -8.60 -2.02 5.95
CA GLN A 628 -7.28 -2.48 6.41
C GLN A 628 -6.43 -1.33 6.97
N GLN A 629 -6.51 -0.15 6.34
CA GLN A 629 -5.84 1.06 6.80
C GLN A 629 -6.40 1.53 8.15
N ALA A 630 -7.73 1.50 8.34
CA ALA A 630 -8.36 1.80 9.63
C ALA A 630 -7.85 0.86 10.73
N SER A 631 -7.78 -0.46 10.46
CA SER A 631 -7.22 -1.42 11.42
C SER A 631 -5.75 -1.15 11.75
N SER A 632 -4.94 -0.81 10.75
CA SER A 632 -3.52 -0.46 10.98
C SER A 632 -3.36 0.85 11.77
N LEU A 633 -4.28 1.80 11.57
CA LEU A 633 -4.33 3.05 12.35
C LEU A 633 -4.73 2.79 13.80
N GLU A 634 -5.68 1.90 14.08
CA GLU A 634 -6.02 1.48 15.45
C GLU A 634 -4.80 0.87 16.17
N GLU A 635 -4.09 -0.06 15.52
CA GLU A 635 -2.90 -0.70 16.10
C GLU A 635 -1.77 0.32 16.32
N THR A 636 -1.61 1.26 15.39
CA THR A 636 -0.65 2.36 15.52
C THR A 636 -1.03 3.28 16.66
N ALA A 637 -2.31 3.66 16.80
CA ALA A 637 -2.80 4.51 17.88
C ALA A 637 -2.59 3.84 19.25
N ALA A 638 -2.92 2.56 19.39
CA ALA A 638 -2.69 1.80 20.61
C ALA A 638 -1.19 1.74 20.98
N SER A 639 -0.32 1.48 19.99
CA SER A 639 1.13 1.48 20.19
C SER A 639 1.66 2.86 20.58
N MET A 640 1.09 3.94 20.01
CA MET A 640 1.45 5.32 20.33
C MET A 640 1.02 5.70 21.75
N GLU A 641 -0.14 5.23 22.24
CA GLU A 641 -0.56 5.42 23.63
C GLU A 641 0.37 4.69 24.60
N GLU A 642 0.76 3.45 24.29
CA GLU A 642 1.70 2.68 25.11
C GLU A 642 3.09 3.35 25.15
N LEU A 643 3.57 3.85 24.00
CA LEU A 643 4.81 4.63 23.92
C LEU A 643 4.71 5.94 24.71
N ALA A 644 3.60 6.67 24.61
CA ALA A 644 3.38 7.90 25.37
C ALA A 644 3.44 7.62 26.89
N SER A 645 2.78 6.55 27.33
CA SER A 645 2.81 6.09 28.72
C SER A 645 4.23 5.75 29.18
N THR A 646 4.96 4.97 28.39
CA THR A 646 6.32 4.53 28.71
C THR A 646 7.31 5.70 28.76
N VAL A 647 7.22 6.64 27.81
CA VAL A 647 8.08 7.84 27.79
C VAL A 647 7.77 8.75 28.97
N LYS A 648 6.50 8.91 29.34
CA LYS A 648 6.11 9.65 30.55
C LYS A 648 6.66 8.98 31.82
N GLN A 649 6.53 7.67 31.93
CA GLN A 649 7.09 6.90 33.04
C GLN A 649 8.62 7.01 33.10
N ASN A 650 9.31 7.01 31.95
CA ASN A 650 10.76 7.21 31.88
C ASN A 650 11.17 8.62 32.34
N ALA A 651 10.41 9.65 31.98
CA ALA A 651 10.65 11.01 32.47
C ALA A 651 10.51 11.09 34.00
N ASP A 652 9.47 10.47 34.57
CA ASP A 652 9.25 10.42 36.01
C ASP A 652 10.34 9.60 36.73
N ASN A 653 10.74 8.45 36.17
CA ASN A 653 11.82 7.62 36.69
C ASN A 653 13.16 8.36 36.66
N ALA A 654 13.46 9.07 35.57
CA ALA A 654 14.65 9.90 35.47
C ALA A 654 14.63 11.01 36.54
N LYS A 655 13.50 11.69 36.73
CA LYS A 655 13.37 12.69 37.79
C LYS A 655 13.63 12.11 39.19
N GLN A 656 13.09 10.93 39.48
CA GLN A 656 13.32 10.23 40.75
C GLN A 656 14.78 9.78 40.91
N ALA A 657 15.37 9.19 39.87
CA ALA A 657 16.76 8.75 39.89
C ALA A 657 17.73 9.92 40.06
N ASN A 658 17.43 11.09 39.47
CA ASN A 658 18.20 12.31 39.67
C ASN A 658 18.16 12.76 41.13
N GLN A 659 16.98 12.76 41.76
CA GLN A 659 16.82 13.08 43.17
C GLN A 659 17.60 12.11 44.07
N LEU A 660 17.58 10.81 43.73
CA LEU A 660 18.32 9.79 44.46
C LEU A 660 19.83 9.98 44.32
N ALA A 661 20.32 10.31 43.12
CA ALA A 661 21.72 10.63 42.87
C ALA A 661 22.17 11.87 43.66
N LEU A 662 21.37 12.94 43.69
CA LEU A 662 21.66 14.12 44.51
C LEU A 662 21.73 13.78 46.00
N THR A 663 20.81 12.94 46.49
CA THR A 663 20.82 12.48 47.89
C THR A 663 22.03 11.62 48.21
N ALA A 664 22.42 10.71 47.31
CA ALA A 664 23.63 9.90 47.45
C ALA A 664 24.90 10.75 47.41
N SER A 665 24.91 11.81 46.58
CA SER A 665 26.00 12.78 46.52
C SER A 665 26.15 13.52 47.84
N ASP A 666 25.04 13.97 48.44
CA ASP A 666 25.03 14.61 49.76
C ASP A 666 25.56 13.70 50.87
N VAL A 667 25.14 12.42 50.88
CA VAL A 667 25.65 11.42 51.83
C VAL A 667 27.16 11.21 51.65
N ALA A 668 27.65 11.14 50.41
CA ALA A 668 29.07 10.98 50.12
C ALA A 668 29.89 12.23 50.53
N VAL A 669 29.34 13.44 50.38
CA VAL A 669 29.95 14.69 50.87
C VAL A 669 30.09 14.65 52.39
N ARG A 670 29.01 14.34 53.11
CA ARG A 670 29.04 14.18 54.58
C ARG A 670 29.99 13.07 55.03
N GLY A 671 30.06 11.96 54.28
CA GLY A 671 31.03 10.90 54.51
C GLY A 671 32.48 11.38 54.40
N GLY A 672 32.77 12.21 53.40
CA GLY A 672 34.07 12.88 53.25
C GLY A 672 34.41 13.80 54.42
N GLU A 673 33.44 14.56 54.94
CA GLU A 673 33.61 15.43 56.12
C GLU A 673 33.97 14.62 57.38
N VAL A 674 33.25 13.52 57.64
CA VAL A 674 33.54 12.62 58.78
C VAL A 674 34.93 12.00 58.65
N VAL A 675 35.31 11.59 57.44
CA VAL A 675 36.66 11.05 57.19
C VAL A 675 37.74 12.11 57.45
N ALA A 676 37.51 13.37 57.06
CA ALA A 676 38.42 14.47 57.35
C ALA A 676 38.57 14.73 58.86
N GLU A 677 37.48 14.60 59.63
CA GLU A 677 37.52 14.69 61.10
C GLU A 677 38.34 13.55 61.73
N VAL A 678 38.22 12.33 61.20
CA VAL A 678 39.04 11.18 61.65
C VAL A 678 40.52 11.41 61.36
N VAL A 679 40.89 11.94 60.19
CA VAL A 679 42.28 12.31 59.86
C VAL A 679 42.81 13.35 60.86
N SER A 680 42.03 14.38 61.17
CA SER A 680 42.37 15.40 62.17
C SER A 680 42.63 14.77 63.55
N THR A 681 41.75 13.87 63.98
CA THR A 681 41.88 13.16 65.26
C THR A 681 43.12 12.27 65.30
N MET A 682 43.39 11.53 64.23
CA MET A 682 44.61 10.69 64.12
C MET A 682 45.90 11.54 64.16
N SER A 683 45.90 12.72 63.54
CA SER A 683 47.01 13.67 63.63
C SER A 683 47.23 14.18 65.06
N ALA A 684 46.14 14.46 65.80
CA ALA A 684 46.21 14.83 67.22
C ALA A 684 46.71 13.69 68.12
N ILE A 685 46.31 12.44 67.85
CA ILE A 685 46.82 11.24 68.53
C ILE A 685 48.32 11.09 68.27
N ASN A 686 48.76 11.21 67.01
CA ASN A 686 50.16 11.10 66.65
C ASN A 686 51.01 12.17 67.37
N THR A 687 50.52 13.40 67.42
CA THR A 687 51.16 14.50 68.17
C THR A 687 51.23 14.19 69.68
N SER A 688 50.18 13.61 70.25
CA SER A 688 50.13 13.23 71.68
C SER A 688 51.08 12.08 72.00
N ALA A 689 51.15 11.06 71.14
CA ALA A 689 52.06 9.94 71.28
C ALA A 689 53.53 10.40 71.23
N LYS A 690 53.86 11.35 70.36
CA LYS A 690 55.21 11.96 70.32
C LYS A 690 55.58 12.70 71.61
N LYS A 691 54.63 13.43 72.21
CA LYS A 691 54.84 14.05 73.53
C LYS A 691 55.09 13.01 74.64
N ILE A 692 54.41 11.87 74.58
CA ILE A 692 54.64 10.77 75.53
C ILE A 692 56.04 10.19 75.33
N GLU A 693 56.50 10.00 74.08
CA GLU A 693 57.85 9.53 73.77
C GLU A 693 58.94 10.45 74.38
N ASP A 694 58.73 11.77 74.29
CA ASP A 694 59.62 12.77 74.90
C ASP A 694 59.66 12.63 76.44
N ILE A 695 58.49 12.48 77.08
CA ILE A 695 58.38 12.29 78.54
C ILE A 695 59.08 11.00 78.98
N ILE A 696 58.89 9.91 78.25
CA ILE A 696 59.52 8.62 78.54
C ILE A 696 61.05 8.70 78.39
N SER A 697 61.54 9.46 77.40
CA SER A 697 62.97 9.73 77.24
C SER A 697 63.55 10.52 78.42
N VAL A 698 62.77 11.45 79.02
CA VAL A 698 63.15 12.14 80.26
C VAL A 698 63.17 11.17 81.45
N ILE A 699 62.17 10.28 81.57
CA ILE A 699 62.10 9.28 82.66
C ILE A 699 63.27 8.29 82.59
N ASP A 700 63.64 7.83 81.40
CA ASP A 700 64.83 6.98 81.20
C ASP A 700 66.11 7.74 81.62
N GLY A 701 66.20 9.03 81.27
CA GLY A 701 67.27 9.92 81.75
C GLY A 701 67.33 10.05 83.28
N ILE A 702 66.18 10.20 83.95
CA ILE A 702 66.09 10.25 85.42
C ILE A 702 66.49 8.90 86.04
N ALA A 703 66.04 7.79 85.46
CA ALA A 703 66.40 6.45 85.91
C ALA A 703 67.92 6.22 85.78
N PHE A 704 68.53 6.65 84.68
CA PHE A 704 69.98 6.60 84.51
C PHE A 704 70.72 7.44 85.55
N GLN A 705 70.31 8.69 85.76
CA GLN A 705 70.89 9.57 86.79
C GLN A 705 70.76 8.96 88.19
N THR A 706 69.58 8.43 88.53
CA THR A 706 69.30 7.78 89.83
C THR A 706 70.16 6.54 90.03
N ASN A 707 70.37 5.74 88.99
CA ASN A 707 71.26 4.58 89.02
C ASN A 707 72.73 4.98 89.28
N ILE A 708 73.21 6.09 88.71
CA ILE A 708 74.55 6.62 88.99
C ILE A 708 74.65 7.20 90.41
N LEU A 709 73.65 7.95 90.88
CA LEU A 709 73.62 8.47 92.25
C LEU A 709 73.60 7.33 93.28
N ALA A 710 72.80 6.31 93.04
CA ALA A 710 72.70 5.15 93.91
C ALA A 710 74.01 4.34 93.93
N LEU A 711 74.70 4.22 92.79
CA LEU A 711 76.04 3.65 92.74
C LEU A 711 77.04 4.46 93.57
N ASN A 712 77.05 5.78 93.42
CA ASN A 712 77.93 6.67 94.20
C ASN A 712 77.63 6.57 95.70
N ALA A 713 76.35 6.53 96.09
CA ALA A 713 75.93 6.34 97.48
C ALA A 713 76.33 4.96 98.03
N ALA A 714 76.23 3.89 97.24
CA ALA A 714 76.68 2.55 97.62
C ALA A 714 78.20 2.50 97.83
N VAL A 715 78.97 3.20 97.00
CA VAL A 715 80.43 3.33 97.14
C VAL A 715 80.79 4.09 98.42
N GLU A 716 80.13 5.22 98.69
CA GLU A 716 80.40 6.01 99.90
C GLU A 716 79.94 5.27 101.18
N ALA A 717 78.84 4.51 101.11
CA ALA A 717 78.39 3.63 102.19
C ALA A 717 79.38 2.48 102.46
N ALA A 718 79.96 1.89 101.41
CA ALA A 718 81.04 0.90 101.55
C ALA A 718 82.31 1.50 102.17
N ARG A 719 82.59 2.79 101.89
CA ARG A 719 83.72 3.54 102.44
C ARG A 719 83.58 3.81 103.95
N ALA A 720 82.35 3.91 104.45
CA ALA A 720 82.04 4.13 105.87
C ALA A 720 82.07 2.85 106.75
N GLY A 721 82.37 1.68 106.18
CA GLY A 721 82.53 0.42 106.93
C GLY A 721 81.23 -0.06 107.60
N GLU A 722 81.31 -0.58 108.83
CA GLU A 722 80.15 -1.14 109.58
C GLU A 722 79.03 -0.11 109.82
N GLN A 723 79.33 1.19 109.89
CA GLN A 723 78.34 2.27 110.08
C GLN A 723 77.53 2.58 108.80
N GLY A 724 78.05 2.24 107.62
CA GLY A 724 77.39 2.48 106.32
C GLY A 724 76.51 1.34 105.82
N ARG A 725 76.45 0.22 106.54
CA ARG A 725 75.84 -1.03 106.07
C ARG A 725 74.35 -0.89 105.74
N GLY A 726 73.60 -0.12 106.54
CA GLY A 726 72.20 0.21 106.25
C GLY A 726 72.02 1.10 105.01
N PHE A 727 72.90 2.09 104.81
CA PHE A 727 72.89 2.96 103.63
C PHE A 727 73.27 2.21 102.35
N ALA A 728 74.18 1.24 102.43
CA ALA A 728 74.56 0.41 101.28
C ALA A 728 73.40 -0.45 100.77
N VAL A 729 72.57 -1.00 101.69
CA VAL A 729 71.35 -1.75 101.32
C VAL A 729 70.33 -0.84 100.65
N VAL A 730 70.06 0.34 101.23
CA VAL A 730 69.14 1.33 100.63
C VAL A 730 69.65 1.78 99.26
N ALA A 731 70.94 2.05 99.11
CA ALA A 731 71.54 2.42 97.83
C ALA A 731 71.45 1.28 96.79
N GLY A 732 71.61 0.02 97.21
CA GLY A 732 71.37 -1.15 96.37
C GLY A 732 69.92 -1.26 95.89
N GLU A 733 68.96 -1.02 96.79
CA GLU A 733 67.53 -1.06 96.47
C GLU A 733 67.12 0.10 95.53
N VAL A 734 67.61 1.31 95.78
CA VAL A 734 67.40 2.48 94.90
C VAL A 734 68.01 2.23 93.52
N ARG A 735 69.18 1.59 93.46
CA ARG A 735 69.81 1.21 92.19
C ARG A 735 68.99 0.17 91.43
N ASN A 736 68.49 -0.87 92.12
CA ASN A 736 67.61 -1.88 91.53
C ASN A 736 66.32 -1.25 90.99
N LEU A 737 65.70 -0.35 91.76
CA LEU A 737 64.51 0.40 91.35
C LEU A 737 64.78 1.29 90.12
N ALA A 738 65.94 1.94 90.07
CA ALA A 738 66.35 2.74 88.91
C ALA A 738 66.55 1.88 87.65
N GLN A 739 67.17 0.70 87.76
CA GLN A 739 67.30 -0.24 86.65
C GLN A 739 65.95 -0.77 86.18
N ARG A 740 65.03 -1.09 87.10
CA ARG A 740 63.65 -1.48 86.78
C ARG A 740 62.89 -0.35 86.09
N SER A 741 63.09 0.90 86.53
CA SER A 741 62.46 2.09 85.92
C SER A 741 62.97 2.34 84.51
N ALA A 742 64.28 2.17 84.26
CA ALA A 742 64.87 2.28 82.92
C ALA A 742 64.35 1.18 81.97
N SER A 743 64.23 -0.07 82.44
CA SER A 743 63.65 -1.18 81.65
C SER A 743 62.20 -0.90 81.29
N ALA A 744 61.39 -0.47 82.26
CA ALA A 744 59.99 -0.11 82.03
C ALA A 744 59.85 1.08 81.07
N ALA A 745 60.69 2.11 81.22
CA ALA A 745 60.72 3.25 80.30
C ALA A 745 61.05 2.81 78.86
N LYS A 746 62.01 1.89 78.68
CA LYS A 746 62.35 1.34 77.36
C LYS A 746 61.20 0.55 76.74
N GLU A 747 60.54 -0.31 77.51
CA GLU A 747 59.36 -1.07 77.04
C GLU A 747 58.21 -0.13 76.63
N ILE A 748 57.94 0.92 77.42
CA ILE A 748 56.92 1.92 77.07
C ILE A 748 57.33 2.67 75.79
N LYS A 749 58.61 3.02 75.64
CA LYS A 749 59.10 3.70 74.42
C LYS A 749 58.89 2.85 73.17
N GLU A 750 59.16 1.55 73.24
CA GLU A 750 58.93 0.61 72.13
C GLU A 750 57.43 0.52 71.78
N LEU A 751 56.54 0.44 72.77
CA LEU A 751 55.08 0.44 72.57
C LEU A 751 54.55 1.75 71.97
N ILE A 752 55.07 2.90 72.40
CA ILE A 752 54.70 4.21 71.85
C ILE A 752 55.18 4.35 70.41
N THR A 753 56.40 3.89 70.11
CA THR A 753 56.95 3.90 68.74
C THR A 753 56.10 3.05 67.80
N ASP A 754 55.70 1.85 68.23
CA ASP A 754 54.77 0.99 67.47
C ASP A 754 53.40 1.65 67.27
N SER A 755 52.87 2.30 68.30
CA SER A 755 51.59 3.02 68.25
C SER A 755 51.63 4.21 67.27
N VAL A 756 52.73 4.99 67.26
CA VAL A 756 52.96 6.09 66.30
C VAL A 756 52.99 5.56 64.86
N SER A 757 53.71 4.45 64.64
CA SER A 757 53.79 3.79 63.33
C SER A 757 52.40 3.35 62.82
N LYS A 758 51.64 2.64 63.66
CA LYS A 758 50.27 2.20 63.33
C LYS A 758 49.30 3.35 63.10
N THR A 759 49.40 4.42 63.89
CA THR A 759 48.55 5.62 63.73
C THR A 759 48.87 6.36 62.43
N THR A 760 50.16 6.41 62.04
CA THR A 760 50.60 7.03 60.78
C THR A 760 50.08 6.23 59.57
N GLU A 761 50.19 4.90 59.61
CA GLU A 761 49.63 4.04 58.56
C GLU A 761 48.09 4.14 58.51
N GLY A 762 47.42 4.19 59.66
CA GLY A 762 45.97 4.43 59.74
C GLY A 762 45.57 5.79 59.14
N THR A 763 46.33 6.85 59.41
CA THR A 763 46.10 8.19 58.83
C THR A 763 46.14 8.13 57.31
N ARG A 764 47.12 7.44 56.73
CA ARG A 764 47.27 7.28 55.27
C ARG A 764 46.10 6.52 54.65
N GLN A 765 45.61 5.47 55.31
CA GLN A 765 44.46 4.69 54.82
C GLN A 765 43.16 5.50 54.85
N VAL A 766 42.95 6.28 55.91
CA VAL A 766 41.77 7.15 56.04
C VAL A 766 41.83 8.32 55.04
N GLU A 767 43.01 8.90 54.80
CA GLU A 767 43.20 9.93 53.77
C GLU A 767 42.89 9.40 52.35
N ASN A 768 43.35 8.19 52.03
CA ASN A 768 42.97 7.52 50.78
C ASN A 768 41.46 7.27 50.68
N ALA A 769 40.81 6.84 51.78
CA ALA A 769 39.36 6.68 51.81
C ALA A 769 38.63 8.01 51.56
N GLY A 770 39.16 9.13 52.06
CA GLY A 770 38.65 10.48 51.81
C GLY A 770 38.75 10.87 50.33
N ASN A 771 39.90 10.60 49.69
CA ASN A 771 40.08 10.79 48.26
C ASN A 771 39.10 9.95 47.43
N THR A 772 38.88 8.68 47.80
CA THR A 772 37.88 7.82 47.14
C THR A 772 36.46 8.35 47.30
N MET A 773 36.10 8.92 48.46
CA MET A 773 34.79 9.58 48.64
C MET A 773 34.63 10.78 47.69
N GLN A 774 35.69 11.56 47.47
CA GLN A 774 35.67 12.68 46.52
C GLN A 774 35.48 12.21 45.07
N GLU A 775 36.09 11.09 44.69
CA GLU A 775 35.87 10.45 43.38
C GLU A 775 34.43 9.93 43.22
N VAL A 776 33.85 9.36 44.28
CA VAL A 776 32.43 8.94 44.32
C VAL A 776 31.50 10.14 44.13
N VAL A 777 31.71 11.24 44.85
CA VAL A 777 30.91 12.48 44.70
C VAL A 777 30.95 12.97 43.25
N THR A 778 32.13 12.98 42.63
CA THR A 778 32.30 13.41 41.24
C THR A 778 31.57 12.49 40.27
N SER A 779 31.65 11.17 40.49
CA SER A 779 30.99 10.17 39.65
C SER A 779 29.46 10.24 39.76
N VAL A 780 28.93 10.40 40.98
CA VAL A 780 27.49 10.51 41.23
C VAL A 780 26.92 11.81 40.64
N LYS A 781 27.66 12.92 40.68
CA LYS A 781 27.26 14.16 39.97
C LYS A 781 27.15 13.94 38.47
N ARG A 782 28.11 13.25 37.86
CA ARG A 782 28.05 12.93 36.43
C ARG A 782 26.86 12.03 36.08
N VAL A 783 26.48 11.11 36.96
CA VAL A 783 25.26 10.31 36.81
C VAL A 783 24.01 11.20 36.90
N ALA A 784 23.95 12.14 37.84
CA ALA A 784 22.85 13.09 37.96
C ALA A 784 22.69 13.94 36.69
N ASP A 785 23.79 14.43 36.10
CA ASP A 785 23.77 15.19 34.85
C ASP A 785 23.18 14.38 33.69
N ILE A 786 23.63 13.13 33.50
CA ILE A 786 23.09 12.23 32.45
C ILE A 786 21.60 11.97 32.65
N ILE A 787 21.17 11.75 33.89
CA ILE A 787 19.76 11.53 34.19
C ILE A 787 18.93 12.79 33.89
N SER A 788 19.48 13.98 34.15
CA SER A 788 18.84 15.25 33.79
C SER A 788 18.69 15.40 32.27
N GLU A 789 19.69 15.00 31.48
CA GLU A 789 19.60 14.97 30.02
C GLU A 789 18.53 13.96 29.54
N ILE A 790 18.45 12.77 30.15
CA ILE A 790 17.42 11.77 29.84
C ILE A 790 16.02 12.31 30.15
N ALA A 791 15.85 13.01 31.27
CA ALA A 791 14.57 13.62 31.63
C ALA A 791 14.16 14.67 30.60
N ALA A 792 15.09 15.55 30.18
CA ALA A 792 14.83 16.55 29.14
C ALA A 792 14.46 15.90 27.79
N ALA A 793 15.24 14.90 27.35
CA ALA A 793 14.97 14.17 26.12
C ALA A 793 13.62 13.42 26.16
N SER A 794 13.24 12.88 27.32
CA SER A 794 11.95 12.19 27.50
C SER A 794 10.78 13.16 27.41
N VAL A 795 10.91 14.39 27.93
CA VAL A 795 9.90 15.45 27.77
C VAL A 795 9.76 15.87 26.30
N GLU A 796 10.87 16.00 25.58
CA GLU A 796 10.87 16.30 24.15
C GLU A 796 10.21 15.16 23.34
N GLN A 797 10.55 13.91 23.63
CA GLN A 797 9.91 12.73 23.03
C GLN A 797 8.40 12.69 23.31
N SER A 798 7.97 13.00 24.54
CA SER A 798 6.55 13.08 24.88
C SER A 798 5.83 14.12 24.02
N THR A 799 6.47 15.27 23.78
CA THR A 799 5.94 16.32 22.90
C THR A 799 5.86 15.84 21.44
N GLY A 800 6.91 15.20 20.94
CA GLY A 800 6.93 14.62 19.59
C GLY A 800 5.88 13.52 19.40
N ILE A 801 5.67 12.67 20.40
CA ILE A 801 4.63 11.63 20.42
C ILE A 801 3.24 12.25 20.34
N ASN A 802 2.97 13.35 21.05
CA ASN A 802 1.68 14.05 20.96
C ASN A 802 1.42 14.62 19.55
N GLN A 803 2.46 15.12 18.87
CA GLN A 803 2.33 15.59 17.48
C GLN A 803 2.03 14.43 16.52
N VAL A 804 2.73 13.30 16.67
CA VAL A 804 2.45 12.08 15.88
C VAL A 804 1.03 11.60 16.16
N ASN A 805 0.56 11.62 17.40
CA ASN A 805 -0.81 11.24 17.75
C ASN A 805 -1.84 12.11 17.03
N THR A 806 -1.61 13.43 16.97
CA THR A 806 -2.47 14.36 16.21
C THR A 806 -2.48 14.04 14.70
N ALA A 807 -1.33 13.65 14.14
CA ALA A 807 -1.24 13.23 12.74
C ALA A 807 -1.98 11.92 12.48
N VAL A 808 -1.94 10.97 13.42
CA VAL A 808 -2.70 9.71 13.36
C VAL A 808 -4.20 10.00 13.42
N THR A 809 -4.67 10.89 14.28
CA THR A 809 -6.08 11.34 14.30
C THR A 809 -6.50 11.97 12.97
N SER A 810 -5.63 12.78 12.36
CA SER A 810 -5.91 13.36 11.04
C SER A 810 -5.96 12.31 9.92
N MET A 811 -5.12 11.27 10.00
CA MET A 811 -5.18 10.12 9.09
C MET A 811 -6.45 9.30 9.28
N ASP A 812 -6.94 9.17 10.52
CA ASP A 812 -8.21 8.50 10.81
C ASP A 812 -9.39 9.26 10.18
N GLU A 813 -9.45 10.58 10.35
CA GLU A 813 -10.46 11.42 9.67
C GLU A 813 -10.43 11.27 8.14
N ALA A 814 -9.23 11.27 7.54
CA ALA A 814 -9.08 11.05 6.10
C ALA A 814 -9.51 9.63 5.68
N THR A 815 -9.28 8.62 6.53
CA THR A 815 -9.70 7.24 6.29
C THR A 815 -11.22 7.11 6.34
N GLN A 816 -11.88 7.79 7.30
CA GLN A 816 -13.35 7.87 7.36
C GLN A 816 -13.93 8.61 6.14
N GLN A 817 -13.30 9.70 5.69
CA GLN A 817 -13.69 10.38 4.45
C GLN A 817 -13.53 9.47 3.22
N ASN A 818 -12.44 8.69 3.15
CA ASN A 818 -12.25 7.73 2.08
C ASN A 818 -13.36 6.67 2.08
N ALA A 819 -13.78 6.17 3.24
CA ALA A 819 -14.90 5.24 3.34
C ALA A 819 -16.21 5.86 2.81
N ALA A 820 -16.50 7.11 3.16
CA ALA A 820 -17.66 7.82 2.63
C ALA A 820 -17.58 8.05 1.11
N LEU A 821 -16.39 8.40 0.59
CA LEU A 821 -16.15 8.56 -0.85
C LEU A 821 -16.32 7.24 -1.60
N VAL A 822 -15.88 6.13 -1.01
CA VAL A 822 -16.11 4.79 -1.53
C VAL A 822 -17.60 4.51 -1.61
N GLU A 823 -18.40 4.72 -0.57
CA GLU A 823 -19.86 4.52 -0.67
C GLU A 823 -20.49 5.38 -1.78
N GLN A 824 -20.10 6.66 -1.88
CA GLN A 824 -20.60 7.56 -2.92
C GLN A 824 -20.21 7.10 -4.34
N ALA A 825 -18.97 6.67 -4.54
CA ALA A 825 -18.49 6.19 -5.83
C ALA A 825 -19.16 4.86 -6.23
N ALA A 826 -19.48 4.00 -5.26
CA ALA A 826 -20.19 2.75 -5.51
C ALA A 826 -21.62 3.04 -5.99
N ALA A 827 -22.33 3.94 -5.29
CA ALA A 827 -23.66 4.38 -5.69
C ALA A 827 -23.66 5.05 -7.08
N ALA A 828 -22.63 5.87 -7.39
CA ALA A 828 -22.50 6.49 -8.70
C ALA A 828 -22.25 5.45 -9.81
N ALA A 829 -21.39 4.46 -9.56
CA ALA A 829 -21.13 3.37 -10.51
C ALA A 829 -22.37 2.51 -10.76
N GLU A 830 -23.13 2.20 -9.70
CA GLU A 830 -24.40 1.47 -9.80
C GLU A 830 -25.44 2.26 -10.61
N SER A 831 -25.54 3.57 -10.39
CA SER A 831 -26.42 4.45 -11.19
C SER A 831 -26.00 4.51 -12.66
N LEU A 832 -24.70 4.50 -12.96
CA LEU A 832 -24.20 4.44 -14.35
C LEU A 832 -24.56 3.11 -15.02
N VAL A 833 -24.46 2.00 -14.31
CA VAL A 833 -24.90 0.68 -14.81
C VAL A 833 -26.41 0.70 -15.08
N GLU A 834 -27.21 1.26 -14.17
CA GLU A 834 -28.65 1.38 -14.35
C GLU A 834 -29.01 2.23 -15.57
N GLN A 835 -28.37 3.40 -15.75
CA GLN A 835 -28.61 4.26 -16.91
C GLN A 835 -28.13 3.61 -18.22
N ALA A 836 -26.99 2.92 -18.20
CA ALA A 836 -26.50 2.18 -19.37
C ALA A 836 -27.46 1.05 -19.76
N ASN A 837 -27.97 0.30 -18.78
CA ASN A 837 -28.97 -0.74 -19.04
C ASN A 837 -30.28 -0.15 -19.56
N ALA A 838 -30.76 0.95 -19.00
CA ALA A 838 -31.96 1.64 -19.50
C ALA A 838 -31.80 2.12 -20.95
N LEU A 839 -30.63 2.68 -21.31
CA LEU A 839 -30.29 3.04 -22.69
C LEU A 839 -30.17 1.81 -23.60
N SER A 840 -29.56 0.73 -23.12
CA SER A 840 -29.49 -0.55 -23.83
C SER A 840 -30.89 -1.08 -24.16
N ASP A 841 -31.80 -1.04 -23.19
CA ASP A 841 -33.18 -1.52 -23.36
C ASP A 841 -33.93 -0.67 -24.39
N VAL A 842 -33.79 0.65 -24.36
CA VAL A 842 -34.42 1.56 -25.35
C VAL A 842 -33.88 1.29 -26.76
N VAL A 843 -32.57 1.07 -26.90
CA VAL A 843 -31.94 0.81 -28.21
C VAL A 843 -32.18 -0.63 -28.69
N SER A 844 -32.48 -1.56 -27.78
CA SER A 844 -32.72 -2.99 -28.10
C SER A 844 -33.93 -3.24 -28.99
N VAL A 845 -34.86 -2.28 -29.08
CA VAL A 845 -36.01 -2.32 -29.99
C VAL A 845 -35.56 -2.33 -31.46
N PHE A 846 -34.42 -1.71 -31.77
CA PHE A 846 -33.85 -1.68 -33.12
C PHE A 846 -33.11 -2.99 -33.43
N LYS A 847 -33.67 -3.78 -34.34
CA LYS A 847 -33.11 -5.04 -34.82
C LYS A 847 -32.19 -4.76 -36.00
N LEU A 848 -30.90 -4.77 -35.73
CA LEU A 848 -29.86 -4.64 -36.75
C LEU A 848 -29.62 -6.02 -37.39
N GLU A 849 -29.96 -6.18 -38.68
CA GLU A 849 -29.66 -7.43 -39.40
C GLU A 849 -28.15 -7.53 -39.67
N GLY A 850 -27.50 -8.51 -39.04
CA GLY A 850 -26.06 -8.77 -39.18
C GLY A 850 -25.43 -9.62 -38.06
N GLU A 851 -26.05 -9.71 -36.88
CA GLU A 851 -25.49 -10.46 -35.73
C GLU A 851 -26.02 -11.91 -35.61
N GLY A 852 -26.49 -12.49 -36.71
CA GLY A 852 -27.32 -13.69 -36.69
C GLY A 852 -26.74 -14.94 -37.35
N SER A 853 -25.41 -15.18 -37.41
CA SER A 853 -24.85 -16.52 -37.69
C SER A 853 -23.31 -16.53 -37.65
N GLN A 854 -22.69 -16.72 -36.48
CA GLN A 854 -21.44 -17.48 -36.42
C GLN A 854 -21.00 -18.01 -35.04
N ASN A 855 -21.65 -17.68 -33.92
CA ASN A 855 -21.10 -18.05 -32.60
C ASN A 855 -21.86 -19.14 -31.80
N ARG A 856 -22.48 -20.11 -32.48
CA ARG A 856 -23.06 -21.30 -31.81
C ARG A 856 -22.52 -22.61 -32.38
N ARG A 857 -21.28 -22.98 -32.04
CA ARG A 857 -20.90 -24.40 -31.90
C ARG A 857 -19.61 -24.62 -31.11
N ALA A 858 -19.72 -25.53 -30.13
CA ALA A 858 -18.74 -26.11 -29.21
C ALA A 858 -18.37 -25.24 -27.98
N SER A 859 -18.46 -25.67 -26.72
CA SER A 859 -18.81 -26.97 -26.11
C SER A 859 -19.03 -26.73 -24.60
N LYS A 860 -20.03 -27.38 -24.00
CA LYS A 860 -20.21 -27.49 -22.53
C LYS A 860 -19.37 -28.66 -21.99
N SER A 861 -18.57 -28.42 -20.94
CA SER A 861 -18.46 -29.18 -19.66
C SER A 861 -17.09 -28.98 -18.98
N PRO A 862 -16.94 -29.22 -17.66
CA PRO A 862 -17.65 -28.61 -16.54
C PRO A 862 -16.69 -27.89 -15.55
N MET A 863 -17.29 -27.11 -14.64
CA MET A 863 -16.66 -26.47 -13.48
C MET A 863 -15.65 -27.36 -12.74
N ARG A 864 -14.51 -26.76 -12.39
CA ARG A 864 -13.77 -27.11 -11.17
C ARG A 864 -13.42 -25.83 -10.41
N SER A 865 -13.96 -25.77 -9.21
CA SER A 865 -13.80 -24.73 -8.17
C SER A 865 -12.34 -24.50 -7.76
N ALA A 866 -11.99 -23.23 -7.50
CA ALA A 866 -11.13 -22.72 -6.41
C ALA A 866 -10.88 -21.21 -6.68
N SER A 867 -11.59 -20.29 -6.03
CA SER A 867 -11.25 -19.68 -4.73
C SER A 867 -10.22 -18.54 -4.81
N THR A 868 -10.73 -17.33 -4.52
CA THR A 868 -10.16 -16.26 -3.67
C THR A 868 -8.94 -15.44 -4.11
N GLY A 869 -9.10 -14.11 -4.06
CA GLY A 869 -8.04 -13.08 -3.95
C GLY A 869 -8.13 -12.04 -5.07
N SER A 870 -9.04 -11.06 -5.02
CA SER A 870 -8.92 -9.78 -4.29
C SER A 870 -7.60 -9.05 -4.57
N GLY A 871 -7.68 -7.92 -5.27
CA GLY A 871 -6.70 -6.84 -5.08
C GLY A 871 -6.33 -6.05 -6.33
N HIS A 872 -6.60 -4.76 -6.32
CA HIS A 872 -6.73 -3.86 -7.44
C HIS A 872 -5.49 -3.12 -7.92
N ALA A 873 -5.58 -2.74 -9.20
CA ALA A 873 -4.98 -1.53 -9.73
C ALA A 873 -5.91 -0.32 -9.54
N SER A 874 -5.40 0.74 -8.91
CA SER A 874 -5.96 2.09 -8.97
C SER A 874 -5.39 2.83 -10.18
N HIS A 875 -6.25 3.23 -11.12
CA HIS A 875 -5.94 4.30 -12.07
C HIS A 875 -6.22 5.66 -11.42
N LYS A 876 -5.26 6.60 -11.55
CA LYS A 876 -5.50 8.05 -11.45
C LYS A 876 -5.58 8.65 -12.86
N PRO A 877 -6.55 9.52 -13.16
CA PRO A 877 -6.53 10.39 -14.34
C PRO A 877 -5.67 11.64 -14.10
N ALA A 878 -5.03 12.11 -15.17
CA ALA A 878 -4.14 13.25 -15.18
C ALA A 878 -4.90 14.58 -15.33
N LEU A 879 -4.60 15.55 -14.47
CA LEU A 879 -4.86 16.98 -14.70
C LEU A 879 -3.52 17.73 -14.66
N LYS A 880 -3.15 18.30 -15.82
CA LYS A 880 -2.02 19.22 -15.98
C LYS A 880 -2.34 20.54 -15.29
N VAL A 881 -1.48 20.98 -14.37
CA VAL A 881 -1.44 22.37 -13.89
C VAL A 881 -0.23 23.07 -14.50
N VAL A 882 -0.52 24.08 -15.31
CA VAL A 882 0.45 25.08 -15.80
C VAL A 882 0.67 26.09 -14.69
N ALA A 883 1.91 26.21 -14.20
CA ALA A 883 2.28 27.22 -13.22
C ALA A 883 2.53 28.57 -13.91
N THR A 884 1.77 29.59 -13.51
CA THR A 884 2.13 31.02 -13.67
C THR A 884 2.23 31.64 -12.28
N PRO A 885 3.19 32.55 -12.02
CA PRO A 885 3.39 33.12 -10.70
C PRO A 885 2.47 34.32 -10.48
N VAL A 886 1.75 34.35 -9.35
CA VAL A 886 1.01 35.53 -8.89
C VAL A 886 1.66 36.08 -7.63
N ALA A 887 1.71 37.40 -7.61
CA ALA A 887 2.48 38.27 -6.73
C ALA A 887 2.08 38.21 -5.25
N VAL A 888 3.11 38.40 -4.42
CA VAL A 888 3.03 38.68 -2.99
C VAL A 888 2.37 40.04 -2.78
N VAL A 889 1.22 40.07 -2.09
CA VAL A 889 0.67 41.31 -1.53
C VAL A 889 1.36 41.58 -0.19
N LYS A 890 2.22 42.59 -0.18
CA LYS A 890 2.69 43.27 1.01
C LYS A 890 1.52 44.10 1.58
N ASN A 891 1.14 43.84 2.83
CA ASN A 891 0.65 44.87 3.73
C ASN A 891 1.63 44.94 4.89
N GLY A 892 2.43 46.01 4.91
CA GLY A 892 3.28 46.36 6.04
C GLY A 892 2.69 47.56 6.78
N THR A 893 2.86 47.56 8.10
CA THR A 893 3.36 48.65 8.96
C THR A 893 3.57 48.03 10.34
N ASN A 894 4.84 47.82 10.75
CA ASN A 894 5.59 48.60 11.78
C ASN A 894 5.00 48.44 13.19
N ASP A 895 5.75 48.26 14.27
CA ASP A 895 7.18 48.19 14.58
C ASP A 895 7.25 47.66 16.03
N GLY A 896 8.36 47.02 16.40
CA GLY A 896 8.93 47.02 17.76
C GLY A 896 8.12 46.40 18.90
N ASP A 897 8.50 45.20 19.34
CA ASP A 897 9.31 45.08 20.56
C ASP A 897 9.66 43.61 20.85
N TRP A 898 10.94 43.39 21.10
CA TRP A 898 11.44 42.27 21.88
C TRP A 898 11.31 42.66 23.35
N GLU A 899 10.73 41.80 24.19
CA GLU A 899 11.21 41.56 25.56
C GLU A 899 10.53 40.33 26.19
N GLU A 900 11.38 39.48 26.77
CA GLU A 900 11.17 38.43 27.81
C GLU A 900 9.86 37.61 27.88
N PHE A 901 9.97 36.29 27.68
CA PHE A 901 9.91 35.30 28.80
C PHE A 901 10.28 33.88 28.34
#